data_AF-A0AA89AZ21-F1
#
_entry.id   AF-A0AA89AZ21-F1
#
_cell.length_a   1.000
_cell.length_b   1.000
_cell.length_c   1.000
_cell.angle_alpha   90.00
_cell.angle_beta   90.00
_cell.angle_gamma   90.00
#
_symmetry.space_group_name_H-M   'P 1'
#
loop_
_entity.id
_entity.type
_entity.pdbx_description
1 polymer ?
#
loop_
_entity_poly.entity_id
_entity_poly.type
_entity_poly.pdbx_seq_one_letter_code
_entity_poly.pdbx_strand_id
1 'polypeptide(L)'
;MSISTSDGCQETKSNFVNLIHKHIIDAMRGLKLKDRCKTTQVHALNTSDTAATGGGGATSTKVNHHHEPITISSILSSNRMDTTTSVSAAESLLSYGLPTTDLLEPSIDPHLKSIDLVSSLSDLYRRIETCPEFNKSLLYIEQYALLCSLGDPKLLRRCLQSACQHAIDVHCKVVLSAWLRYERREDETSSLNCVGRIADRPKVALVHGYDMVSIYDHCKHCHTHSESSNVDLFPENEFDDFRILGNEWNVCFCIGVEEVNCVRFKIAALSSPLKSMLYSGFMESKMDKIDFSQVGISVEGMRAVEVFSRTSRLDTCSPKIVLELLSFANQFLCEELKVTCDVYLASLVCGLEEALVLIDYGLEERANSLVASCLQVLLRELPGSLSDSRAVNIFCSPDAREKLALVGHASFLLYYFLSQVAMEQKISSNIIVMCLERLRECGTERWQKALASHQLGCVLLERREYRDAQCCFEVAAETGHVYSMAGVARTKSKQGHRFSAYEMIKFLISKYKPIGWMYQERSLYNMGRKKILDLDFATALDPTLTFPYEYRAVAMLEADQVQEAISEINKIIGFKLSPACLELRAWFFLGLEDYEAALRDIRALLTLEPNFMMFHGKIRGDHLVELLGRNVQQCSAADCWLQLYDRWSSIDDIGSLAVIHQMLINEPGKSLLRFRQSLLLLRLNCQKAATRSLQLARRNSNSEHERLVYEGWILYDTGHREEALSKAEESIFIQRSFEAFFLKAYILADTTLDSESSAYVIQLLKDALRCPSDGLRKGQALNNLGSIYADCGKLEFAADCYVSALDIKHTRAHQGLARVYHLKNERKVAYDEMTKLIEKAQYSASAYEKRSEYCDRDMASNDLSLATQLDPLRTYPYRYRAAVLMDDQKEAEAVEELNKAIAFRPDLQMLHLRAAFHESIGDFVSAHRDCEAALCLDPNHKDTVDLYKRIQGQAAHLRMMDTIFHHCKQLLKLFLFERHYNWIHNFSEGLSPLQIVQCPIHSGAIIDRVWKPTSNEFKQKYSKVNTMPTAEINMNMEPPTTPDNIRTIRGFGLELLATIGLGAETGEGNGAGPKCGGSRTAFVSGVGEAGLGV
;
A
#
# COMPACT_ATOMS: atom_id res chain seq x y z
N MET A 1 6.70 60.45 39.01
CA MET A 1 5.77 59.95 40.06
C MET A 1 4.94 58.86 39.39
N SER A 2 5.33 57.58 39.54
CA SER A 2 4.77 56.64 40.54
C SER A 2 3.32 56.25 40.17
N ILE A 3 2.92 55.00 39.95
CA ILE A 3 3.42 53.68 40.41
C ILE A 3 2.84 52.58 39.50
N SER A 4 3.59 51.49 39.42
CA SER A 4 3.30 50.15 38.89
C SER A 4 1.99 49.50 39.33
N THR A 5 1.39 48.69 38.45
CA THR A 5 0.55 47.56 38.85
C THR A 5 1.05 46.28 38.18
N SER A 6 1.22 45.26 39.02
CA SER A 6 1.92 44.00 38.82
C SER A 6 1.17 42.98 37.97
N ASP A 7 1.94 42.34 37.10
CA ASP A 7 1.72 41.05 36.47
C ASP A 7 1.46 39.92 37.47
N GLY A 8 0.66 38.95 37.05
CA GLY A 8 0.48 37.71 37.80
C GLY A 8 -0.67 36.81 37.37
N CYS A 9 -1.07 36.77 36.08
CA CYS A 9 -1.95 35.68 35.59
C CYS A 9 -2.00 35.51 34.06
N GLN A 10 -1.08 36.08 33.29
CA GLN A 10 -1.00 35.91 31.82
C GLN A 10 0.22 35.09 31.36
N GLU A 11 1.19 34.81 32.24
CA GLU A 11 2.41 34.08 31.85
C GLU A 11 2.18 32.58 31.62
N THR A 12 1.18 31.92 32.20
CA THR A 12 1.01 30.46 32.03
C THR A 12 0.33 30.06 30.72
N LYS A 13 -0.61 30.87 30.19
CA LYS A 13 -1.21 30.67 28.86
C LYS A 13 -0.31 31.16 27.73
N SER A 14 0.45 32.24 27.95
CA SER A 14 1.49 32.70 27.03
C SER A 14 2.64 31.69 26.94
N ASN A 15 3.03 31.05 28.05
CA ASN A 15 4.05 30.00 28.04
C ASN A 15 3.57 28.69 27.40
N PHE A 16 2.26 28.37 27.40
CA PHE A 16 1.70 27.19 26.72
C PHE A 16 1.51 27.42 25.21
N VAL A 17 1.09 28.62 24.80
CA VAL A 17 1.11 29.02 23.39
C VAL A 17 2.55 29.14 22.90
N ASN A 18 3.50 29.61 23.71
CA ASN A 18 4.92 29.55 23.40
C ASN A 18 5.49 28.14 23.45
N LEU A 19 4.87 27.17 24.15
CA LEU A 19 5.29 25.75 24.15
C LEU A 19 4.74 25.01 22.94
N ILE A 20 3.54 25.32 22.46
CA ILE A 20 2.98 24.87 21.18
C ILE A 20 3.69 25.57 20.02
N HIS A 21 3.93 26.88 20.11
CA HIS A 21 4.77 27.60 19.17
C HIS A 21 6.20 27.06 19.23
N LYS A 22 6.74 26.67 20.38
CA LYS A 22 8.05 26.00 20.51
C LYS A 22 8.03 24.53 20.13
N HIS A 23 6.91 23.80 20.15
CA HIS A 23 6.82 22.41 19.65
C HIS A 23 6.46 22.35 18.16
N ILE A 24 5.75 23.33 17.62
CA ILE A 24 5.57 23.57 16.18
C ILE A 24 6.88 24.12 15.63
N ILE A 25 7.53 25.06 16.34
CA ILE A 25 8.88 25.54 16.03
C ILE A 25 9.92 24.46 16.31
N ASP A 26 9.81 23.52 17.25
CA ASP A 26 10.77 22.42 17.46
C ASP A 26 10.42 21.18 16.62
N ALA A 27 9.20 21.07 16.07
CA ALA A 27 8.90 20.20 14.93
C ALA A 27 9.43 20.82 13.62
N MET A 28 9.42 22.15 13.52
CA MET A 28 10.05 22.93 12.44
C MET A 28 11.56 23.25 12.66
N ARG A 29 12.14 23.04 13.86
CA ARG A 29 13.55 23.30 14.25
C ARG A 29 14.28 22.02 14.68
N GLY A 30 13.55 20.96 15.03
CA GLY A 30 14.02 19.57 14.91
C GLY A 30 14.36 19.25 13.46
N LEU A 31 13.70 19.96 12.53
CA LEU A 31 14.26 20.37 11.24
C LEU A 31 15.26 21.52 11.45
N LYS A 32 16.51 21.24 11.85
CA LYS A 32 17.59 22.24 11.83
C LYS A 32 17.84 22.72 10.40
N LEU A 33 17.16 23.80 10.01
CA LEU A 33 17.36 24.58 8.78
C LEU A 33 18.45 25.67 8.93
N LYS A 34 19.39 25.45 9.87
CA LYS A 34 20.77 25.96 9.80
C LYS A 34 21.71 24.80 10.19
N ASP A 35 22.51 24.40 9.20
CA ASP A 35 23.61 23.43 9.21
C ASP A 35 23.35 21.91 9.13
N ARG A 36 22.14 21.43 8.86
CA ARG A 36 21.95 19.99 8.51
C ARG A 36 20.93 19.65 7.41
N CYS A 37 20.54 20.59 6.55
CA CYS A 37 19.97 20.27 5.23
C CYS A 37 21.11 19.99 4.24
N LYS A 38 21.68 18.79 4.32
CA LYS A 38 22.28 18.17 3.15
C LYS A 38 21.21 17.33 2.50
N THR A 39 20.48 17.98 1.61
CA THR A 39 19.62 17.31 0.64
C THR A 39 20.50 16.42 -0.18
N THR A 40 20.41 15.13 0.09
CA THR A 40 20.85 14.18 -0.88
C THR A 40 19.88 14.17 -2.05
N GLN A 41 20.35 14.68 -3.19
CA GLN A 41 19.54 15.06 -4.32
C GLN A 41 19.65 14.03 -5.43
N VAL A 42 18.89 12.95 -5.29
CA VAL A 42 18.98 11.76 -6.16
C VAL A 42 17.58 11.19 -6.37
N HIS A 43 16.95 11.66 -7.46
CA HIS A 43 15.61 11.40 -8.06
C HIS A 43 14.68 10.37 -7.39
N ALA A 44 13.42 10.75 -7.38
CA ALA A 44 12.41 10.33 -8.35
C ALA A 44 11.08 10.60 -7.67
N LEU A 45 10.28 11.50 -8.25
CA LEU A 45 8.82 11.60 -8.15
C LEU A 45 8.34 12.98 -8.63
N ASN A 46 7.34 12.92 -9.52
CA ASN A 46 6.27 13.88 -9.79
C ASN A 46 6.64 15.18 -10.54
N THR A 47 6.55 15.28 -11.87
CA THR A 47 5.40 15.20 -12.81
C THR A 47 4.47 16.40 -12.80
N SER A 48 4.56 17.19 -13.86
CA SER A 48 3.41 17.79 -14.54
C SER A 48 3.96 18.41 -15.85
N ASP A 49 3.19 18.39 -16.95
CA ASP A 49 2.66 19.63 -17.56
C ASP A 49 2.03 19.54 -18.94
N THR A 50 1.09 20.46 -19.14
CA THR A 50 0.38 20.79 -20.38
C THR A 50 0.23 22.30 -20.43
N ALA A 51 0.46 23.05 -21.51
CA ALA A 51 -0.27 24.30 -21.85
C ALA A 51 0.39 24.93 -23.09
N ALA A 52 -0.12 25.96 -23.76
CA ALA A 52 -1.38 26.68 -23.94
C ALA A 52 -1.11 27.71 -25.07
N THR A 53 -2.03 28.65 -25.27
CA THR A 53 -2.09 29.65 -26.35
C THR A 53 -2.11 31.10 -25.85
N GLY A 54 -1.77 32.03 -26.78
CA GLY A 54 -2.18 33.46 -26.84
C GLY A 54 -1.01 34.46 -26.88
N GLY A 55 -0.96 35.58 -27.63
CA GLY A 55 -1.82 36.24 -28.63
C GLY A 55 -1.37 37.70 -28.93
N GLY A 56 -1.71 38.24 -30.13
CA GLY A 56 -1.87 39.68 -30.53
C GLY A 56 -0.66 40.46 -31.12
N GLY A 57 -0.71 41.31 -32.18
CA GLY A 57 -1.71 41.74 -33.20
C GLY A 57 -1.18 42.94 -34.06
N ALA A 58 -1.60 43.10 -35.34
CA ALA A 58 -1.73 44.39 -36.12
C ALA A 58 -2.15 44.23 -37.62
N THR A 59 -3.30 44.83 -37.95
CA THR A 59 -3.96 45.43 -39.17
C THR A 59 -3.60 45.22 -40.68
N SER A 60 -4.70 45.05 -41.46
CA SER A 60 -5.02 45.34 -42.91
C SER A 60 -4.47 44.38 -43.98
N THR A 61 -5.18 43.87 -45.00
CA THR A 61 -6.30 44.32 -45.85
C THR A 61 -7.09 43.12 -46.46
N LYS A 62 -8.34 43.39 -46.85
CA LYS A 62 -9.41 42.50 -47.36
C LYS A 62 -9.12 41.73 -48.67
N VAL A 63 -9.59 40.48 -48.77
CA VAL A 63 -10.29 39.92 -49.95
C VAL A 63 -11.38 38.94 -49.45
N ASN A 64 -12.61 39.12 -49.93
CA ASN A 64 -13.80 38.33 -49.62
C ASN A 64 -13.80 36.99 -50.37
N HIS A 65 -14.15 35.90 -49.71
CA HIS A 65 -15.02 34.86 -50.28
C HIS A 65 -15.93 34.27 -49.20
N HIS A 66 -17.24 34.35 -49.45
CA HIS A 66 -18.28 33.70 -48.67
C HIS A 66 -18.19 32.18 -48.84
N HIS A 67 -18.22 31.43 -47.74
CA HIS A 67 -18.93 30.15 -47.66
C HIS A 67 -19.34 29.90 -46.19
N GLU A 68 -20.63 29.61 -46.00
CA GLU A 68 -21.26 29.29 -44.72
C GLU A 68 -20.70 27.99 -44.12
N PRO A 69 -20.66 27.83 -42.78
CA PRO A 69 -20.27 26.58 -42.15
C PRO A 69 -21.42 25.57 -42.20
N ILE A 70 -21.15 24.37 -42.72
CA ILE A 70 -22.07 23.23 -42.67
C ILE A 70 -21.94 22.59 -41.28
N THR A 71 -23.01 22.61 -40.50
CA THR A 71 -23.11 21.97 -39.16
C THR A 71 -23.34 20.45 -39.26
N ILE A 72 -22.81 19.71 -38.28
CA ILE A 72 -22.81 18.23 -38.11
C ILE A 72 -24.20 17.57 -38.14
N SER A 73 -25.29 18.35 -38.15
CA SER A 73 -26.66 17.84 -38.26
C SER A 73 -27.03 17.20 -39.62
N SER A 74 -26.18 17.33 -40.65
CA SER A 74 -26.48 16.81 -42.00
C SER A 74 -26.07 15.34 -42.24
N ILE A 75 -25.30 14.73 -41.35
CA ILE A 75 -24.79 13.36 -41.53
C ILE A 75 -25.75 12.28 -40.97
N LEU A 76 -26.76 12.68 -40.18
CA LEU A 76 -27.72 11.74 -39.58
C LEU A 76 -28.90 11.35 -40.49
N SER A 77 -28.93 11.77 -41.76
CA SER A 77 -30.05 11.47 -42.65
C SER A 77 -29.64 11.14 -44.10
N SER A 78 -28.99 10.00 -44.32
CA SER A 78 -29.16 9.25 -45.59
C SER A 78 -28.53 7.86 -45.52
N ASN A 79 -29.38 6.84 -45.36
CA ASN A 79 -29.08 5.49 -45.84
C ASN A 79 -29.32 5.45 -47.35
N ARG A 80 -28.28 5.25 -48.17
CA ARG A 80 -28.35 4.49 -49.43
C ARG A 80 -26.97 4.29 -50.06
N MET A 81 -26.79 3.09 -50.62
CA MET A 81 -25.58 2.52 -51.20
C MET A 81 -25.15 3.13 -52.55
N ASP A 82 -23.85 2.90 -52.82
CA ASP A 82 -23.10 2.82 -54.08
C ASP A 82 -22.68 4.11 -54.80
N THR A 83 -21.38 4.45 -54.74
CA THR A 83 -20.35 4.08 -55.74
C THR A 83 -18.99 4.73 -55.43
N THR A 84 -17.94 4.09 -55.94
CA THR A 84 -16.50 4.26 -55.70
C THR A 84 -15.93 5.67 -55.92
N THR A 85 -15.48 6.30 -54.83
CA THR A 85 -14.47 7.37 -54.78
C THR A 85 -13.70 7.25 -53.46
N SER A 86 -12.43 7.68 -53.42
CA SER A 86 -11.49 7.48 -52.31
C SER A 86 -12.07 7.87 -50.94
N VAL A 87 -12.52 6.86 -50.19
CA VAL A 87 -13.02 6.99 -48.83
C VAL A 87 -11.88 7.52 -47.96
N SER A 88 -12.08 8.67 -47.31
CA SER A 88 -11.05 9.22 -46.42
C SER A 88 -10.81 8.22 -45.27
N ALA A 89 -9.59 8.14 -44.73
CA ALA A 89 -9.33 7.28 -43.57
C ALA A 89 -10.27 7.61 -42.39
N ALA A 90 -10.76 8.86 -42.30
CA ALA A 90 -11.77 9.25 -41.33
C ALA A 90 -13.13 8.57 -41.60
N GLU A 91 -13.60 8.47 -42.84
CA GLU A 91 -14.87 7.78 -43.18
C GLU A 91 -14.85 6.28 -42.87
N SER A 92 -13.71 5.60 -43.02
CA SER A 92 -13.58 4.18 -42.66
C SER A 92 -13.50 3.97 -41.14
N LEU A 93 -12.90 4.91 -40.40
CA LEU A 93 -12.83 4.90 -38.93
C LEU A 93 -14.15 5.33 -38.26
N LEU A 94 -14.93 6.19 -38.92
CA LEU A 94 -16.28 6.59 -38.50
C LEU A 94 -17.30 5.44 -38.54
N SER A 95 -17.02 4.37 -39.31
CA SER A 95 -17.85 3.15 -39.30
C SER A 95 -17.90 2.46 -37.93
N TYR A 96 -16.93 2.76 -37.04
CA TYR A 96 -16.88 2.25 -35.68
C TYR A 96 -17.67 3.10 -34.67
N GLY A 97 -18.14 4.30 -35.08
CA GLY A 97 -18.96 5.25 -34.32
C GLY A 97 -18.16 6.07 -33.30
N LEU A 98 -18.42 7.38 -33.22
CA LEU A 98 -17.87 8.25 -32.15
C LEU A 98 -18.23 7.69 -30.76
N PRO A 99 -17.38 7.89 -29.73
CA PRO A 99 -17.72 7.48 -28.38
C PRO A 99 -19.01 8.19 -27.96
N THR A 100 -19.95 7.43 -27.41
CA THR A 100 -21.23 7.96 -26.92
C THR A 100 -21.33 7.80 -25.42
N THR A 101 -22.08 8.71 -24.80
CA THR A 101 -22.30 8.73 -23.36
C THR A 101 -22.99 7.47 -22.82
N ASP A 102 -23.71 6.74 -23.68
CA ASP A 102 -24.40 5.49 -23.34
C ASP A 102 -23.47 4.27 -23.21
N LEU A 103 -22.27 4.33 -23.82
CA LEU A 103 -21.28 3.24 -23.77
C LEU A 103 -20.31 3.37 -22.60
N LEU A 104 -20.29 4.52 -21.93
CA LEU A 104 -19.41 4.77 -20.79
C LEU A 104 -20.02 4.24 -19.49
N GLU A 105 -19.32 3.33 -18.84
CA GLU A 105 -19.64 2.82 -17.51
C GLU A 105 -18.34 2.53 -16.76
N PRO A 106 -18.12 3.07 -15.54
CA PRO A 106 -16.91 2.79 -14.78
C PRO A 106 -16.94 1.33 -14.30
N SER A 107 -15.81 0.63 -14.21
CA SER A 107 -15.79 -0.70 -13.60
C SER A 107 -16.11 -0.66 -12.09
N ILE A 108 -16.59 -1.77 -11.54
CA ILE A 108 -16.67 -1.95 -10.08
C ILE A 108 -15.28 -2.38 -9.60
N ASP A 109 -14.75 -1.71 -8.59
CA ASP A 109 -13.47 -2.08 -7.97
C ASP A 109 -13.58 -3.47 -7.32
N PRO A 110 -12.80 -4.48 -7.71
CA PRO A 110 -12.90 -5.83 -7.16
C PRO A 110 -12.31 -5.96 -5.74
N HIS A 111 -11.67 -4.93 -5.19
CA HIS A 111 -11.03 -4.99 -3.87
C HIS A 111 -11.97 -4.56 -2.74
N LEU A 112 -11.53 -4.76 -1.48
CA LEU A 112 -12.26 -4.26 -0.32
C LEU A 112 -12.14 -2.74 -0.24
N LYS A 113 -13.26 -2.05 -0.43
CA LYS A 113 -13.36 -0.60 -0.33
C LYS A 113 -14.16 -0.20 0.91
N SER A 114 -13.45 0.28 1.92
CA SER A 114 -14.07 0.79 3.16
C SER A 114 -14.70 2.17 2.94
N ILE A 115 -15.81 2.44 3.66
CA ILE A 115 -16.41 3.78 3.73
C ILE A 115 -15.53 4.71 4.57
N ASP A 116 -14.98 4.22 5.69
CA ASP A 116 -14.06 4.96 6.55
C ASP A 116 -12.76 4.17 6.66
N LEU A 117 -11.90 4.37 5.67
CA LEU A 117 -10.62 3.67 5.59
C LEU A 117 -9.73 3.98 6.82
N VAL A 118 -9.78 5.20 7.36
CA VAL A 118 -9.01 5.58 8.55
C VAL A 118 -9.46 4.77 9.76
N SER A 119 -10.77 4.67 9.99
CA SER A 119 -11.30 3.84 11.07
C SER A 119 -10.98 2.35 10.88
N SER A 120 -11.02 1.84 9.64
CA SER A 120 -10.66 0.45 9.36
C SER A 120 -9.18 0.17 9.62
N LEU A 121 -8.28 1.09 9.26
CA LEU A 121 -6.84 0.97 9.51
C LEU A 121 -6.51 1.05 11.01
N SER A 122 -7.17 1.97 11.74
CA SER A 122 -7.02 2.06 13.21
C SER A 122 -7.45 0.78 13.92
N ASP A 123 -8.61 0.22 13.55
CA ASP A 123 -9.08 -1.04 14.12
C ASP A 123 -8.15 -2.21 13.79
N LEU A 124 -7.67 -2.28 12.54
CA LEU A 124 -6.75 -3.31 12.11
C LEU A 124 -5.42 -3.22 12.85
N TYR A 125 -4.86 -2.02 13.03
CA TYR A 125 -3.65 -1.79 13.81
C TYR A 125 -3.80 -2.32 15.24
N ARG A 126 -4.90 -1.96 15.92
CA ARG A 126 -5.19 -2.47 17.27
C ARG A 126 -5.28 -4.00 17.31
N ARG A 127 -5.87 -4.63 16.29
CA ARG A 127 -5.91 -6.09 16.18
C ARG A 127 -4.51 -6.69 15.97
N ILE A 128 -3.66 -6.07 15.15
CA ILE A 128 -2.28 -6.51 14.92
C ILE A 128 -1.46 -6.45 16.22
N GLU A 129 -1.57 -5.37 16.99
CA GLU A 129 -0.82 -5.18 18.24
C GLU A 129 -1.27 -6.14 19.36
N THR A 130 -2.56 -6.47 19.41
CA THR A 130 -3.11 -7.35 20.48
C THR A 130 -3.04 -8.83 20.14
N CYS A 131 -2.83 -9.19 18.89
CA CYS A 131 -2.87 -10.56 18.41
C CYS A 131 -1.54 -11.31 18.66
N PRO A 132 -1.58 -12.59 19.08
CA PRO A 132 -0.39 -13.42 19.16
C PRO A 132 0.26 -13.65 17.79
N GLU A 133 1.59 -13.85 17.78
CA GLU A 133 2.44 -13.91 16.57
C GLU A 133 1.91 -14.84 15.46
N PHE A 134 1.36 -15.99 15.83
CA PHE A 134 0.90 -17.02 14.88
C PHE A 134 -0.29 -16.62 14.01
N ASN A 135 -1.07 -15.61 14.42
CA ASN A 135 -2.25 -15.14 13.68
C ASN A 135 -1.99 -13.82 12.94
N LYS A 136 -0.81 -13.21 13.09
CA LYS A 136 -0.49 -11.92 12.47
C LYS A 136 -0.43 -11.99 10.95
N SER A 137 -0.04 -13.13 10.38
CA SER A 137 0.07 -13.32 8.93
C SER A 137 -1.22 -12.96 8.19
N LEU A 138 -2.37 -13.49 8.64
CA LEU A 138 -3.69 -13.22 8.03
C LEU A 138 -4.14 -11.76 8.22
N LEU A 139 -3.78 -11.11 9.33
CA LEU A 139 -4.08 -9.70 9.55
C LEU A 139 -3.32 -8.79 8.58
N TYR A 140 -2.06 -9.13 8.25
CA TYR A 140 -1.31 -8.43 7.21
C TYR A 140 -1.89 -8.68 5.80
N ILE A 141 -2.58 -9.79 5.57
CA ILE A 141 -3.32 -10.03 4.32
C ILE A 141 -4.65 -9.25 4.28
N GLU A 142 -5.34 -9.11 5.41
CA GLU A 142 -6.47 -8.17 5.53
C GLU A 142 -6.01 -6.73 5.24
N GLN A 143 -4.84 -6.36 5.77
CA GLN A 143 -4.20 -5.07 5.49
C GLN A 143 -3.94 -4.88 3.99
N TYR A 144 -3.33 -5.88 3.35
CA TYR A 144 -3.12 -5.88 1.90
C TYR A 144 -4.44 -5.65 1.17
N ALA A 145 -5.50 -6.40 1.49
CA ALA A 145 -6.78 -6.32 0.81
C ALA A 145 -7.47 -4.94 0.95
N LEU A 146 -7.34 -4.27 2.10
CA LEU A 146 -7.85 -2.91 2.31
C LEU A 146 -7.05 -1.85 1.54
N LEU A 147 -5.73 -2.02 1.49
CA LEU A 147 -4.81 -1.04 0.88
C LEU A 147 -4.71 -1.19 -0.65
N CYS A 148 -5.20 -2.30 -1.23
CA CYS A 148 -5.26 -2.48 -2.69
C CYS A 148 -5.94 -1.32 -3.40
N SER A 149 -6.99 -0.76 -2.79
CA SER A 149 -7.75 0.38 -3.34
C SER A 149 -6.93 1.67 -3.47
N LEU A 150 -5.81 1.81 -2.74
CA LEU A 150 -4.91 2.96 -2.82
C LEU A 150 -3.90 2.86 -3.97
N GLY A 151 -3.64 1.65 -4.47
CA GLY A 151 -2.76 1.42 -5.62
C GLY A 151 -1.27 1.70 -5.38
N ASP A 152 -0.79 1.69 -4.13
CA ASP A 152 0.65 1.85 -3.83
C ASP A 152 1.36 0.48 -3.78
N PRO A 153 2.15 0.11 -4.80
CA PRO A 153 2.81 -1.20 -4.86
C PRO A 153 3.90 -1.37 -3.80
N LYS A 154 4.48 -0.29 -3.26
CA LYS A 154 5.48 -0.40 -2.17
C LYS A 154 4.79 -0.81 -0.87
N LEU A 155 3.65 -0.20 -0.59
CA LEU A 155 2.85 -0.50 0.58
C LEU A 155 2.30 -1.94 0.54
N LEU A 156 1.74 -2.36 -0.60
CA LEU A 156 1.25 -3.73 -0.79
C LEU A 156 2.34 -4.78 -0.61
N ARG A 157 3.55 -4.54 -1.13
CA ARG A 157 4.70 -5.43 -0.93
C ARG A 157 5.12 -5.51 0.53
N ARG A 158 5.09 -4.40 1.28
CA ARG A 158 5.38 -4.41 2.73
C ARG A 158 4.38 -5.26 3.50
N CYS A 159 3.09 -5.22 3.15
CA CYS A 159 2.07 -6.09 3.74
C CYS A 159 2.38 -7.56 3.49
N LEU A 160 2.68 -7.95 2.24
CA LEU A 160 3.05 -9.34 1.90
C LEU A 160 4.34 -9.80 2.60
N GLN A 161 5.34 -8.92 2.70
CA GLN A 161 6.59 -9.22 3.42
C GLN A 161 6.33 -9.46 4.91
N SER A 162 5.50 -8.62 5.53
CA SER A 162 5.12 -8.76 6.94
C SER A 162 4.31 -10.05 7.14
N ALA A 163 3.34 -10.32 6.25
CA ALA A 163 2.58 -11.57 6.27
C ALA A 163 3.51 -12.80 6.19
N CYS A 164 4.54 -12.75 5.33
CA CYS A 164 5.51 -13.82 5.17
C CYS A 164 6.41 -14.01 6.40
N GLN A 165 6.85 -12.92 7.03
CA GLN A 165 7.66 -12.96 8.26
C GLN A 165 6.91 -13.62 9.43
N HIS A 166 5.60 -13.41 9.51
CA HIS A 166 4.75 -13.99 10.57
C HIS A 166 4.09 -15.32 10.17
N ALA A 167 4.38 -15.86 8.98
CA ALA A 167 3.85 -17.16 8.56
C ALA A 167 4.57 -18.29 9.29
N ILE A 168 3.82 -19.20 9.90
CA ILE A 168 4.36 -20.32 10.67
C ILE A 168 4.39 -21.59 9.84
N ASP A 169 3.26 -21.92 9.21
CA ASP A 169 3.10 -23.14 8.46
C ASP A 169 3.78 -23.08 7.08
N VAL A 170 4.14 -24.26 6.61
CA VAL A 170 4.85 -24.46 5.33
C VAL A 170 4.05 -23.91 4.17
N HIS A 171 2.76 -24.19 4.17
CA HIS A 171 1.85 -23.86 3.09
C HIS A 171 1.74 -22.34 2.91
N CYS A 172 1.49 -21.59 3.97
CA CYS A 172 1.46 -20.13 3.93
C CYS A 172 2.78 -19.54 3.46
N LYS A 173 3.93 -20.07 3.89
CA LYS A 173 5.25 -19.62 3.40
C LYS A 173 5.41 -19.84 1.90
N VAL A 174 5.02 -21.01 1.39
CA VAL A 174 5.08 -21.33 -0.05
C VAL A 174 4.18 -20.38 -0.85
N VAL A 175 2.93 -20.17 -0.42
CA VAL A 175 2.00 -19.30 -1.13
C VAL A 175 2.43 -17.82 -1.06
N LEU A 176 2.82 -17.30 0.11
CA LEU A 176 3.23 -15.91 0.27
C LEU A 176 4.54 -15.60 -0.45
N SER A 177 5.49 -16.54 -0.46
CA SER A 177 6.73 -16.36 -1.22
C SER A 177 6.47 -16.34 -2.72
N ALA A 178 5.63 -17.25 -3.23
CA ALA A 178 5.21 -17.24 -4.63
C ALA A 178 4.43 -15.97 -4.99
N TRP A 179 3.58 -15.48 -4.09
CA TRP A 179 2.84 -14.24 -4.31
C TRP A 179 3.75 -13.01 -4.31
N LEU A 180 4.64 -12.88 -3.32
CA LEU A 180 5.62 -11.79 -3.29
C LEU A 180 6.50 -11.80 -4.56
N ARG A 181 6.88 -12.99 -5.03
CA ARG A 181 7.59 -13.19 -6.30
C ARG A 181 6.75 -12.72 -7.49
N TYR A 182 5.47 -13.11 -7.53
CA TYR A 182 4.57 -12.71 -8.59
C TYR A 182 4.40 -11.19 -8.64
N GLU A 183 4.18 -10.50 -7.53
CA GLU A 183 4.13 -9.03 -7.49
C GLU A 183 5.45 -8.40 -7.97
N ARG A 184 6.57 -9.07 -7.73
CA ARG A 184 7.89 -8.69 -8.24
C ARG A 184 8.15 -9.14 -9.68
N ARG A 185 7.27 -9.87 -10.38
CA ARG A 185 7.56 -10.38 -11.75
C ARG A 185 7.92 -9.28 -12.75
N GLU A 186 7.37 -8.08 -12.53
CA GLU A 186 7.70 -6.87 -13.30
C GLU A 186 9.04 -6.25 -12.89
N ASP A 187 9.57 -6.59 -11.72
CA ASP A 187 10.89 -6.22 -11.18
C ASP A 187 11.94 -7.35 -11.38
N GLU A 188 11.52 -8.61 -11.58
CA GLU A 188 12.40 -9.78 -11.54
C GLU A 188 13.30 -9.92 -12.77
N THR A 189 14.60 -9.97 -12.45
CA THR A 189 15.68 -10.39 -13.30
C THR A 189 15.66 -11.91 -13.47
N SER A 190 15.49 -12.41 -14.71
CA SER A 190 15.64 -13.84 -15.02
C SER A 190 17.09 -14.37 -14.95
N SER A 191 18.01 -13.70 -14.23
CA SER A 191 19.43 -14.07 -14.18
C SER A 191 20.25 -13.33 -13.11
N LEU A 192 19.76 -13.14 -11.88
CA LEU A 192 20.67 -12.85 -10.77
C LEU A 192 21.28 -14.18 -10.28
N ASN A 193 22.42 -14.55 -10.86
CA ASN A 193 23.33 -15.48 -10.20
C ASN A 193 23.96 -14.73 -9.02
N CYS A 194 23.57 -15.11 -7.81
CA CYS A 194 23.95 -14.50 -6.52
C CYS A 194 23.45 -13.06 -6.36
N VAL A 195 22.59 -12.80 -5.38
CA VAL A 195 22.75 -11.80 -4.28
C VAL A 195 21.34 -11.53 -3.71
N GLY A 196 21.17 -11.79 -2.41
CA GLY A 196 19.86 -11.78 -1.71
C GLY A 196 19.67 -13.02 -0.81
N ARG A 197 18.73 -12.94 0.15
CA ARG A 197 18.40 -14.03 1.11
C ARG A 197 18.06 -15.32 0.34
N ILE A 198 18.16 -16.49 0.96
CA ILE A 198 17.93 -17.76 0.24
C ILE A 198 16.53 -17.88 -0.39
N ALA A 199 15.56 -17.09 0.08
CA ALA A 199 14.27 -16.87 -0.58
C ALA A 199 14.36 -16.36 -2.04
N ASP A 200 15.47 -15.74 -2.45
CA ASP A 200 15.67 -15.07 -3.74
C ASP A 200 16.43 -15.95 -4.78
N ARG A 201 16.64 -17.27 -4.53
CA ARG A 201 17.38 -18.16 -5.47
C ARG A 201 16.44 -18.98 -6.37
N PRO A 202 16.53 -18.90 -7.72
CA PRO A 202 15.74 -19.75 -8.62
C PRO A 202 16.26 -21.20 -8.75
N LYS A 203 17.53 -21.47 -8.42
CA LYS A 203 18.12 -22.83 -8.50
C LYS A 203 18.58 -23.44 -7.19
N VAL A 204 18.89 -22.66 -6.14
CA VAL A 204 19.43 -23.26 -4.89
C VAL A 204 18.35 -23.61 -3.87
N ALA A 205 17.15 -23.02 -3.96
CA ALA A 205 15.98 -23.54 -3.26
C ALA A 205 15.59 -24.96 -3.73
N LEU A 206 16.14 -25.40 -4.86
CA LEU A 206 15.91 -26.72 -5.45
C LEU A 206 17.06 -27.71 -5.23
N VAL A 207 18.27 -27.28 -4.82
CA VAL A 207 19.45 -28.15 -4.88
C VAL A 207 19.58 -29.07 -3.66
N HIS A 208 18.85 -28.85 -2.59
CA HIS A 208 18.59 -29.87 -1.59
C HIS A 208 17.18 -29.70 -1.05
N GLY A 209 16.43 -30.80 -0.98
CA GLY A 209 15.04 -30.83 -0.55
C GLY A 209 14.81 -30.00 0.71
N TYR A 210 13.63 -29.40 0.78
CA TYR A 210 13.00 -28.80 1.94
C TYR A 210 13.94 -28.46 3.13
N ASP A 211 14.64 -27.32 3.08
CA ASP A 211 15.39 -26.80 4.22
C ASP A 211 14.77 -25.49 4.74
N MET A 212 14.14 -25.59 5.92
CA MET A 212 13.32 -24.55 6.53
C MET A 212 14.14 -23.48 7.28
N VAL A 213 15.44 -23.71 7.53
CA VAL A 213 16.23 -22.85 8.45
C VAL A 213 17.08 -21.79 7.73
N SER A 214 17.34 -21.97 6.43
CA SER A 214 18.29 -21.11 5.71
C SER A 214 17.65 -19.91 4.98
N ILE A 215 16.32 -19.80 4.95
CA ILE A 215 15.57 -18.82 4.13
C ILE A 215 15.91 -17.35 4.44
N TYR A 216 16.45 -17.07 5.64
CA TYR A 216 16.86 -15.73 6.09
C TYR A 216 18.37 -15.51 6.16
N ASP A 217 19.20 -16.51 5.86
CA ASP A 217 20.65 -16.40 5.89
C ASP A 217 21.22 -15.70 4.66
N HIS A 218 22.33 -14.99 4.86
CA HIS A 218 23.07 -14.32 3.80
C HIS A 218 23.89 -15.34 2.99
N CYS A 219 24.05 -15.08 1.70
CA CYS A 219 24.80 -15.95 0.80
C CYS A 219 26.28 -16.05 1.21
N LYS A 220 26.74 -17.21 1.69
CA LYS A 220 28.15 -17.48 2.02
C LYS A 220 29.11 -17.46 0.81
N HIS A 221 28.62 -17.27 -0.43
CA HIS A 221 29.45 -17.19 -1.64
C HIS A 221 29.96 -15.78 -1.97
N CYS A 222 29.63 -14.76 -1.16
CA CYS A 222 30.01 -13.36 -1.43
C CYS A 222 31.36 -12.93 -0.81
N HIS A 223 32.12 -13.84 -0.20
CA HIS A 223 33.53 -13.59 0.14
C HIS A 223 34.42 -14.39 -0.83
N THR A 224 35.02 -13.71 -1.79
CA THR A 224 36.01 -14.28 -2.70
C THR A 224 37.30 -14.64 -1.97
N HIS A 225 37.81 -15.85 -2.27
CA HIS A 225 39.22 -16.28 -2.30
C HIS A 225 40.22 -15.54 -1.39
N SER A 226 40.57 -16.15 -0.27
CA SER A 226 41.87 -16.82 -0.05
C SER A 226 42.11 -16.95 1.45
N GLU A 227 41.97 -18.16 1.97
CA GLU A 227 42.92 -18.75 2.91
C GLU A 227 42.56 -20.23 3.04
N SER A 228 43.41 -21.02 2.40
CA SER A 228 43.54 -22.45 2.63
C SER A 228 43.71 -22.71 4.12
N SER A 229 42.69 -23.27 4.75
CA SER A 229 42.86 -24.02 5.98
C SER A 229 42.44 -25.46 5.68
N ASN A 230 43.47 -26.27 5.45
CA ASN A 230 43.41 -27.72 5.54
C ASN A 230 42.69 -28.08 6.83
N VAL A 231 41.56 -28.76 6.71
CA VAL A 231 41.00 -29.54 7.81
C VAL A 231 41.15 -30.99 7.42
N ASP A 232 41.84 -31.69 8.30
CA ASP A 232 42.50 -32.96 8.08
C ASP A 232 41.56 -34.07 7.62
N LEU A 233 42.03 -34.75 6.57
CA LEU A 233 41.70 -36.14 6.25
C LEU A 233 42.03 -37.00 7.48
N PHE A 234 40.99 -37.48 8.16
CA PHE A 234 41.08 -38.61 9.08
C PHE A 234 40.59 -39.88 8.40
N PRO A 235 41.12 -41.05 8.78
CA PRO A 235 41.66 -42.00 7.81
C PRO A 235 40.61 -42.94 7.25
N GLU A 236 40.76 -43.26 5.96
CA GLU A 236 40.47 -44.60 5.46
C GLU A 236 41.29 -45.60 6.28
N ASN A 237 40.61 -46.41 7.10
CA ASN A 237 40.87 -47.83 7.34
C ASN A 237 40.23 -48.25 8.66
N GLU A 238 39.09 -48.94 8.57
CA GLU A 238 38.81 -50.19 9.29
C GLU A 238 37.63 -50.88 8.58
N PHE A 239 37.84 -51.20 7.31
CA PHE A 239 37.12 -52.24 6.60
C PHE A 239 37.89 -53.55 6.80
N ASP A 240 37.76 -54.18 7.97
CA ASP A 240 38.06 -55.61 8.11
C ASP A 240 37.45 -56.17 9.41
N ASP A 241 36.17 -56.55 9.37
CA ASP A 241 35.72 -57.83 9.94
C ASP A 241 34.27 -58.14 9.51
N PHE A 242 34.08 -58.52 8.24
CA PHE A 242 32.89 -59.26 7.82
C PHE A 242 33.25 -60.74 7.69
N ARG A 243 33.43 -61.40 8.85
CA ARG A 243 33.42 -62.86 8.95
C ARG A 243 32.31 -63.32 9.88
N ILE A 244 31.19 -63.68 9.25
CA ILE A 244 30.30 -64.80 9.59
C ILE A 244 30.02 -65.02 11.10
N LEU A 245 28.93 -64.43 11.58
CA LEU A 245 27.91 -65.16 12.35
C LEU A 245 26.60 -64.95 11.57
N GLY A 246 26.00 -65.94 10.92
CA GLY A 246 25.37 -67.08 11.56
C GLY A 246 23.90 -66.77 11.79
N ASN A 247 23.06 -66.93 10.75
CA ASN A 247 21.59 -66.97 10.78
C ASN A 247 20.86 -66.15 11.87
N GLU A 248 20.58 -64.87 11.63
CA GLU A 248 19.58 -64.11 12.40
C GLU A 248 18.49 -63.48 11.50
N TRP A 249 18.11 -64.19 10.44
CA TRP A 249 16.87 -63.89 9.72
C TRP A 249 15.72 -64.59 10.44
N ASN A 250 15.01 -63.86 11.32
CA ASN A 250 13.95 -64.43 12.17
C ASN A 250 12.54 -64.30 11.57
N VAL A 251 12.43 -63.80 10.33
CA VAL A 251 11.19 -63.77 9.56
C VAL A 251 11.47 -63.59 8.06
N CYS A 252 10.72 -64.30 7.23
CA CYS A 252 10.76 -64.21 5.78
C CYS A 252 9.41 -63.71 5.27
N PHE A 253 9.41 -62.69 4.42
CA PHE A 253 8.20 -62.17 3.78
C PHE A 253 8.12 -62.70 2.35
N CYS A 254 7.04 -63.43 2.04
CA CYS A 254 6.81 -64.04 0.73
C CYS A 254 5.97 -63.08 -0.13
N ILE A 255 6.43 -62.75 -1.34
CA ILE A 255 5.69 -61.95 -2.32
C ILE A 255 5.60 -62.77 -3.61
N GLY A 256 4.44 -63.38 -3.84
CA GLY A 256 4.26 -64.37 -4.89
C GLY A 256 5.10 -65.62 -4.64
N VAL A 257 6.13 -65.82 -5.47
CA VAL A 257 7.04 -66.99 -5.40
C VAL A 257 8.40 -66.62 -4.79
N GLU A 258 8.65 -65.32 -4.58
CA GLU A 258 9.95 -64.83 -4.10
C GLU A 258 9.93 -64.55 -2.59
N GLU A 259 11.06 -64.81 -1.94
CA GLU A 259 11.24 -64.74 -0.48
C GLU A 259 12.24 -63.63 -0.12
N VAL A 260 11.84 -62.71 0.77
CA VAL A 260 12.69 -61.63 1.29
C VAL A 260 12.95 -61.85 2.78
N ASN A 261 14.20 -62.16 3.12
CA ASN A 261 14.62 -62.38 4.51
C ASN A 261 14.81 -61.05 5.22
N CYS A 262 14.22 -60.90 6.41
CA CYS A 262 14.26 -59.66 7.20
C CYS A 262 14.60 -59.94 8.67
N VAL A 263 15.17 -58.95 9.37
CA VAL A 263 15.41 -59.03 10.81
C VAL A 263 14.13 -58.64 11.56
N ARG A 264 13.47 -59.62 12.18
CA ARG A 264 12.13 -59.48 12.81
C ARG A 264 12.01 -58.29 13.77
N PHE A 265 13.00 -58.08 14.63
CA PHE A 265 13.01 -56.95 15.57
C PHE A 265 13.13 -55.59 14.85
N LYS A 266 13.92 -55.48 13.79
CA LYS A 266 14.10 -54.22 13.05
C LYS A 266 12.85 -53.83 12.27
N ILE A 267 12.18 -54.78 11.62
CA ILE A 267 10.89 -54.53 10.96
C ILE A 267 9.81 -54.17 11.98
N ALA A 268 9.76 -54.86 13.13
CA ALA A 268 8.85 -54.52 14.22
C ALA A 268 9.11 -53.12 14.81
N ALA A 269 10.34 -52.61 14.75
CA ALA A 269 10.68 -51.28 15.24
C ALA A 269 10.16 -50.15 14.34
N LEU A 270 9.82 -50.42 13.09
CA LEU A 270 9.35 -49.40 12.14
C LEU A 270 7.98 -48.81 12.52
N SER A 271 7.09 -49.60 13.13
CA SER A 271 5.77 -49.13 13.53
C SER A 271 5.08 -50.00 14.58
N SER A 272 4.10 -49.43 15.28
CA SER A 272 3.31 -50.18 16.27
C SER A 272 2.42 -51.28 15.66
N PRO A 273 1.84 -51.14 14.45
CA PRO A 273 1.15 -52.24 13.77
C PRO A 273 2.07 -53.41 13.44
N LEU A 274 3.26 -53.15 12.87
CA LEU A 274 4.23 -54.21 12.55
C LEU A 274 4.76 -54.89 13.82
N LYS A 275 5.00 -54.13 14.89
CA LYS A 275 5.34 -54.70 16.21
C LYS A 275 4.26 -55.64 16.73
N SER A 276 3.00 -55.24 16.61
CA SER A 276 1.86 -56.05 17.05
C SER A 276 1.74 -57.32 16.21
N MET A 277 1.84 -57.22 14.89
CA MET A 277 1.81 -58.37 13.98
C MET A 277 2.92 -59.38 14.31
N LEU A 278 4.15 -58.91 14.57
CA LEU A 278 5.31 -59.78 14.73
C LEU A 278 5.53 -60.31 16.15
N TYR A 279 5.01 -59.65 17.19
CA TYR A 279 5.25 -60.01 18.61
C TYR A 279 4.00 -60.11 19.50
N SER A 280 2.80 -59.78 19.02
CA SER A 280 1.54 -59.94 19.78
C SER A 280 0.86 -61.29 19.51
N GLY A 281 -0.38 -61.49 19.96
CA GLY A 281 -1.12 -62.76 19.84
C GLY A 281 -1.60 -63.17 18.44
N PHE A 282 -1.12 -62.54 17.37
CA PHE A 282 -1.49 -62.84 15.99
C PHE A 282 -0.81 -64.13 15.49
N MET A 283 -1.36 -64.81 14.46
CA MET A 283 -0.78 -66.06 13.96
C MET A 283 0.62 -65.85 13.37
N GLU A 284 0.80 -64.71 12.71
CA GLU A 284 2.03 -64.20 12.12
C GLU A 284 3.18 -64.10 13.13
N SER A 285 2.87 -63.91 14.43
CA SER A 285 3.86 -63.86 15.52
C SER A 285 4.64 -65.17 15.71
N LYS A 286 4.05 -66.30 15.29
CA LYS A 286 4.62 -67.65 15.42
C LYS A 286 5.11 -68.22 14.09
N MET A 287 4.99 -67.46 13.01
CA MET A 287 5.38 -67.87 11.66
C MET A 287 6.78 -67.36 11.33
N ASP A 288 7.58 -68.24 10.72
CA ASP A 288 8.87 -67.88 10.12
C ASP A 288 8.71 -67.35 8.68
N LYS A 289 7.57 -67.66 8.03
CA LYS A 289 7.20 -67.18 6.69
C LYS A 289 5.85 -66.49 6.73
N ILE A 290 5.78 -65.23 6.30
CA ILE A 290 4.57 -64.40 6.29
C ILE A 290 4.28 -64.00 4.84
N ASP A 291 3.06 -64.25 4.37
CA ASP A 291 2.65 -63.92 3.00
C ASP A 291 2.25 -62.45 2.88
N PHE A 292 2.97 -61.71 2.05
CA PHE A 292 2.77 -60.29 1.73
C PHE A 292 2.28 -60.07 0.29
N SER A 293 1.89 -61.14 -0.43
CA SER A 293 1.47 -61.06 -1.83
C SER A 293 0.27 -60.15 -2.08
N GLN A 294 -0.58 -59.93 -1.07
CA GLN A 294 -1.78 -59.06 -1.16
C GLN A 294 -1.54 -57.64 -0.64
N VAL A 295 -0.34 -57.34 -0.13
CA VAL A 295 0.00 -56.03 0.45
C VAL A 295 0.23 -54.97 -0.63
N GLY A 296 0.54 -55.38 -1.87
CA GLY A 296 0.77 -54.47 -2.99
C GLY A 296 2.18 -53.88 -3.08
N ILE A 297 3.12 -54.40 -2.28
CA ILE A 297 4.55 -54.07 -2.34
C ILE A 297 5.30 -55.04 -3.27
N SER A 298 6.24 -54.54 -4.07
CA SER A 298 7.10 -55.39 -4.90
C SER A 298 8.20 -56.08 -4.08
N VAL A 299 8.83 -57.11 -4.64
CA VAL A 299 9.99 -57.77 -4.01
C VAL A 299 11.13 -56.76 -3.79
N GLU A 300 11.39 -55.89 -4.76
CA GLU A 300 12.39 -54.81 -4.67
C GLU A 300 12.02 -53.79 -3.60
N GLY A 301 10.73 -53.42 -3.49
CA GLY A 301 10.21 -52.57 -2.43
C GLY A 301 10.42 -53.17 -1.05
N MET A 302 10.12 -54.45 -0.85
CA MET A 302 10.30 -55.11 0.44
C MET A 302 11.79 -55.28 0.81
N ARG A 303 12.67 -55.50 -0.18
CA ARG A 303 14.12 -55.44 0.04
C ARG A 303 14.56 -54.03 0.45
N ALA A 304 13.96 -52.99 -0.10
CA ALA A 304 14.25 -51.62 0.30
C ALA A 304 13.74 -51.31 1.73
N VAL A 305 12.57 -51.82 2.15
CA VAL A 305 12.11 -51.76 3.56
C VAL A 305 13.12 -52.41 4.50
N GLU A 306 13.64 -53.57 4.13
CA GLU A 306 14.65 -54.30 4.90
C GLU A 306 15.93 -53.47 5.06
N VAL A 307 16.45 -52.93 3.96
CA VAL A 307 17.65 -52.08 3.97
C VAL A 307 17.40 -50.82 4.82
N PHE A 308 16.26 -50.16 4.64
CA PHE A 308 15.89 -48.97 5.41
C PHE A 308 15.81 -49.28 6.91
N SER A 309 15.23 -50.43 7.30
CA SER A 309 15.16 -50.84 8.70
C SER A 309 16.54 -50.99 9.36
N ARG A 310 17.59 -51.20 8.57
CA ARG A 310 18.97 -51.30 9.04
C ARG A 310 19.73 -49.97 9.02
N THR A 311 19.51 -49.15 7.99
CA THR A 311 20.36 -47.98 7.69
C THR A 311 19.67 -46.63 7.87
N SER A 312 18.34 -46.58 7.93
CA SER A 312 17.51 -45.36 7.87
C SER A 312 17.84 -44.45 6.67
N ARG A 313 18.31 -45.02 5.54
CA ARG A 313 18.68 -44.27 4.33
C ARG A 313 17.99 -44.83 3.08
N LEU A 314 17.68 -43.94 2.14
CA LEU A 314 17.03 -44.28 0.86
C LEU A 314 17.92 -44.00 -0.38
N ASP A 315 19.19 -43.64 -0.18
CA ASP A 315 20.09 -43.11 -1.22
C ASP A 315 20.29 -44.05 -2.44
N THR A 316 20.08 -45.35 -2.26
CA THR A 316 20.25 -46.38 -3.30
C THR A 316 18.95 -46.77 -4.01
N CYS A 317 17.80 -46.21 -3.61
CA CYS A 317 16.49 -46.59 -4.14
C CYS A 317 16.11 -45.75 -5.37
N SER A 318 15.41 -46.37 -6.33
CA SER A 318 14.84 -45.62 -7.46
C SER A 318 13.57 -44.87 -7.03
N PRO A 319 13.19 -43.73 -7.66
CA PRO A 319 11.99 -42.97 -7.29
C PRO A 319 10.70 -43.80 -7.32
N LYS A 320 10.60 -44.77 -8.24
CA LYS A 320 9.46 -45.69 -8.33
C LYS A 320 9.36 -46.57 -7.08
N ILE A 321 10.49 -47.10 -6.60
CA ILE A 321 10.54 -47.90 -5.37
C ILE A 321 10.20 -47.01 -4.17
N VAL A 322 10.65 -45.76 -4.13
CA VAL A 322 10.33 -44.85 -3.02
C VAL A 322 8.83 -44.50 -2.96
N LEU A 323 8.15 -44.41 -4.10
CA LEU A 323 6.67 -44.28 -4.13
C LEU A 323 5.98 -45.53 -3.56
N GLU A 324 6.46 -46.73 -3.88
CA GLU A 324 5.97 -47.98 -3.27
C GLU A 324 6.26 -48.05 -1.76
N LEU A 325 7.40 -47.53 -1.31
CA LEU A 325 7.73 -47.43 0.10
C LEU A 325 6.85 -46.42 0.84
N LEU A 326 6.46 -45.33 0.18
CA LEU A 326 5.57 -44.32 0.75
C LEU A 326 4.17 -44.90 1.01
N SER A 327 3.61 -45.64 0.05
CA SER A 327 2.32 -46.31 0.23
C SER A 327 2.37 -47.40 1.31
N PHE A 328 3.44 -48.20 1.31
CA PHE A 328 3.71 -49.16 2.38
C PHE A 328 3.80 -48.48 3.75
N ALA A 329 4.54 -47.37 3.85
CA ALA A 329 4.72 -46.64 5.10
C ALA A 329 3.38 -46.10 5.64
N ASN A 330 2.50 -45.61 4.78
CA ASN A 330 1.15 -45.20 5.19
C ASN A 330 0.28 -46.37 5.65
N GLN A 331 0.29 -47.47 4.90
CA GLN A 331 -0.53 -48.65 5.22
C GLN A 331 -0.16 -49.23 6.59
N PHE A 332 1.13 -49.25 6.92
CA PHE A 332 1.65 -49.81 8.19
C PHE A 332 1.97 -48.75 9.25
N LEU A 333 1.66 -47.47 9.01
CA LEU A 333 1.91 -46.33 9.91
C LEU A 333 3.39 -46.21 10.35
N CYS A 334 4.30 -46.37 9.40
CA CYS A 334 5.74 -46.22 9.60
C CYS A 334 6.15 -44.74 9.41
N GLU A 335 6.00 -43.93 10.46
CA GLU A 335 6.21 -42.47 10.39
C GLU A 335 7.62 -42.06 9.93
N GLU A 336 8.68 -42.70 10.43
CA GLU A 336 10.06 -42.35 10.06
C GLU A 336 10.37 -42.65 8.58
N LEU A 337 9.92 -43.83 8.12
CA LEU A 337 10.01 -44.22 6.71
C LEU A 337 9.20 -43.26 5.83
N LYS A 338 7.97 -42.93 6.24
CA LYS A 338 7.09 -42.00 5.53
C LYS A 338 7.76 -40.63 5.37
N VAL A 339 8.28 -40.05 6.45
CA VAL A 339 8.94 -38.73 6.41
C VAL A 339 10.19 -38.77 5.52
N THR A 340 10.96 -39.85 5.55
CA THR A 340 12.17 -39.96 4.71
C THR A 340 11.79 -40.12 3.23
N CYS A 341 10.75 -40.90 2.91
CA CYS A 341 10.21 -41.00 1.55
C CYS A 341 9.66 -39.64 1.06
N ASP A 342 8.90 -38.94 1.91
CA ASP A 342 8.33 -37.62 1.63
C ASP A 342 9.42 -36.60 1.30
N VAL A 343 10.45 -36.48 2.15
CA VAL A 343 11.59 -35.56 1.93
C VAL A 343 12.41 -35.95 0.69
N TYR A 344 12.66 -37.25 0.49
CA TYR A 344 13.39 -37.72 -0.69
C TYR A 344 12.65 -37.36 -1.98
N LEU A 345 11.35 -37.67 -2.08
CA LEU A 345 10.55 -37.35 -3.26
C LEU A 345 10.41 -35.84 -3.45
N ALA A 346 10.25 -35.08 -2.37
CA ALA A 346 10.21 -33.62 -2.40
C ALA A 346 11.49 -33.00 -2.98
N SER A 347 12.66 -33.64 -2.75
CA SER A 347 13.95 -33.20 -3.31
C SER A 347 14.09 -33.44 -4.82
N LEU A 348 13.27 -34.32 -5.40
CA LEU A 348 13.29 -34.60 -6.84
C LEU A 348 12.46 -33.59 -7.65
N VAL A 349 11.59 -32.82 -7.00
CA VAL A 349 10.69 -31.85 -7.65
C VAL A 349 11.48 -30.62 -8.08
N CYS A 350 11.93 -30.58 -9.34
CA CYS A 350 12.71 -29.47 -9.89
C CYS A 350 11.95 -28.63 -10.93
N GLY A 351 11.04 -29.25 -11.68
CA GLY A 351 10.33 -28.66 -12.81
C GLY A 351 8.83 -28.95 -12.81
N LEU A 352 8.13 -28.35 -13.79
CA LEU A 352 6.68 -28.41 -13.89
C LEU A 352 6.17 -29.84 -14.14
N GLU A 353 6.87 -30.60 -14.98
CA GLU A 353 6.46 -31.97 -15.32
C GLU A 353 6.62 -32.91 -14.12
N GLU A 354 7.72 -32.83 -13.37
CA GLU A 354 7.91 -33.62 -12.16
C GLU A 354 6.86 -33.27 -11.10
N ALA A 355 6.56 -31.98 -10.92
CA ALA A 355 5.52 -31.53 -10.00
C ALA A 355 4.12 -32.06 -10.37
N LEU A 356 3.76 -32.03 -11.65
CA LEU A 356 2.47 -32.52 -12.14
C LEU A 356 2.32 -34.03 -12.03
N VAL A 357 3.41 -34.79 -12.12
CA VAL A 357 3.38 -36.27 -11.97
C VAL A 357 3.33 -36.67 -10.50
N LEU A 358 4.11 -36.01 -9.63
CA LEU A 358 4.27 -36.45 -8.23
C LEU A 358 3.19 -35.92 -7.28
N ILE A 359 2.48 -34.84 -7.64
CA ILE A 359 1.49 -34.23 -6.75
C ILE A 359 0.32 -35.17 -6.43
N ASP A 360 -0.17 -35.95 -7.39
CA ASP A 360 -1.28 -36.88 -7.16
C ASP A 360 -0.89 -37.97 -6.16
N TYR A 361 0.32 -38.53 -6.28
CA TYR A 361 0.86 -39.47 -5.28
C TYR A 361 1.01 -38.81 -3.91
N GLY A 362 1.50 -37.57 -3.86
CA GLY A 362 1.62 -36.84 -2.60
C GLY A 362 0.26 -36.57 -1.93
N LEU A 363 -0.78 -36.31 -2.72
CA LEU A 363 -2.14 -36.09 -2.24
C LEU A 363 -2.80 -37.39 -1.75
N GLU A 364 -2.64 -38.49 -2.50
CA GLU A 364 -3.16 -39.81 -2.13
C GLU A 364 -2.51 -40.34 -0.84
N GLU A 365 -1.19 -40.22 -0.76
CA GLU A 365 -0.37 -40.73 0.35
C GLU A 365 -0.16 -39.72 1.48
N ARG A 366 -0.83 -38.56 1.45
CA ARG A 366 -0.74 -37.52 2.50
C ARG A 366 0.71 -37.16 2.85
N ALA A 367 1.51 -36.90 1.82
CA ALA A 367 2.92 -36.53 1.91
C ALA A 367 3.05 -34.99 1.82
N ASN A 368 3.04 -34.33 2.99
CA ASN A 368 2.93 -32.87 3.08
C ASN A 368 4.11 -32.15 2.42
N SER A 369 5.34 -32.67 2.57
CA SER A 369 6.55 -31.99 2.06
C SER A 369 6.62 -32.07 0.54
N LEU A 370 6.25 -33.22 -0.03
CA LEU A 370 6.15 -33.45 -1.46
C LEU A 370 5.08 -32.55 -2.09
N VAL A 371 3.88 -32.49 -1.50
CA VAL A 371 2.80 -31.61 -1.99
C VAL A 371 3.22 -30.14 -1.91
N ALA A 372 3.87 -29.72 -0.81
CA ALA A 372 4.40 -28.36 -0.68
C ALA A 372 5.44 -28.02 -1.76
N SER A 373 6.39 -28.92 -2.05
CA SER A 373 7.37 -28.74 -3.14
C SER A 373 6.71 -28.68 -4.52
N CYS A 374 5.73 -29.53 -4.80
CA CYS A 374 4.97 -29.48 -6.05
C CYS A 374 4.20 -28.16 -6.20
N LEU A 375 3.51 -27.73 -5.14
CA LEU A 375 2.81 -26.43 -5.11
C LEU A 375 3.77 -25.26 -5.30
N GLN A 376 4.96 -25.32 -4.70
CA GLN A 376 5.98 -24.27 -4.87
C GLN A 376 6.37 -24.10 -6.34
N VAL A 377 6.55 -25.19 -7.09
CA VAL A 377 6.85 -25.12 -8.53
C VAL A 377 5.63 -24.67 -9.33
N LEU A 378 4.44 -25.18 -9.05
CA LEU A 378 3.22 -24.79 -9.76
C LEU A 378 2.89 -23.30 -9.58
N LEU A 379 3.03 -22.77 -8.36
CA LEU A 379 2.77 -21.36 -8.09
C LEU A 379 3.86 -20.45 -8.67
N ARG A 380 5.08 -20.95 -8.82
CA ARG A 380 6.20 -20.22 -9.43
C ARG A 380 5.99 -19.95 -10.92
N GLU A 381 5.41 -20.90 -11.64
CA GLU A 381 5.21 -20.80 -13.10
C GLU A 381 3.91 -20.06 -13.47
N LEU A 382 3.25 -19.39 -12.50
CA LEU A 382 2.10 -18.52 -12.77
C LEU A 382 2.50 -17.30 -13.62
N PRO A 383 1.67 -16.89 -14.60
CA PRO A 383 0.32 -17.37 -14.91
C PRO A 383 0.27 -18.64 -15.79
N GLY A 384 1.42 -19.14 -16.28
CA GLY A 384 1.52 -20.28 -17.19
C GLY A 384 0.83 -21.54 -16.67
N SER A 385 0.94 -21.83 -15.37
CA SER A 385 0.25 -22.98 -14.76
C SER A 385 -1.27 -22.89 -14.81
N LEU A 386 -1.87 -21.70 -14.82
CA LEU A 386 -3.32 -21.55 -15.02
C LEU A 386 -3.74 -21.74 -16.48
N SER A 387 -2.78 -21.88 -17.40
CA SER A 387 -3.04 -22.22 -18.80
C SER A 387 -2.93 -23.73 -19.08
N ASP A 388 -2.26 -24.50 -18.21
CA ASP A 388 -2.17 -25.98 -18.31
C ASP A 388 -3.41 -26.63 -17.68
N SER A 389 -4.11 -27.46 -18.45
CA SER A 389 -5.33 -28.14 -18.00
C SER A 389 -5.10 -29.08 -16.81
N ARG A 390 -3.93 -29.72 -16.71
CA ARG A 390 -3.57 -30.61 -15.60
C ARG A 390 -3.44 -29.82 -14.30
N ALA A 391 -2.71 -28.70 -14.33
CA ALA A 391 -2.54 -27.81 -13.20
C ALA A 391 -3.88 -27.17 -12.77
N VAL A 392 -4.72 -26.74 -13.72
CA VAL A 392 -6.06 -26.22 -13.41
C VAL A 392 -6.92 -27.27 -12.71
N ASN A 393 -6.87 -28.54 -13.13
CA ASN A 393 -7.63 -29.61 -12.48
C ASN A 393 -7.21 -29.82 -11.01
N ILE A 394 -5.91 -29.71 -10.70
CA ILE A 394 -5.39 -29.81 -9.33
C ILE A 394 -5.93 -28.69 -8.44
N PHE A 395 -5.97 -27.46 -8.93
CA PHE A 395 -6.44 -26.33 -8.12
C PHE A 395 -7.97 -26.22 -8.03
N CYS A 396 -8.66 -26.50 -9.13
CA CYS A 396 -10.05 -26.08 -9.33
C CYS A 396 -11.07 -27.22 -9.21
N SER A 397 -10.67 -28.47 -9.40
CA SER A 397 -11.62 -29.60 -9.29
C SER A 397 -12.06 -29.81 -7.83
N PRO A 398 -13.33 -30.18 -7.59
CA PRO A 398 -13.83 -30.40 -6.23
C PRO A 398 -13.09 -31.53 -5.52
N ASP A 399 -12.79 -32.63 -6.22
CA ASP A 399 -12.03 -33.78 -5.69
C ASP A 399 -10.60 -33.37 -5.30
N ALA A 400 -9.88 -32.67 -6.18
CA ALA A 400 -8.52 -32.23 -5.86
C ALA A 400 -8.50 -31.21 -4.71
N ARG A 401 -9.52 -30.34 -4.59
CA ARG A 401 -9.66 -29.44 -3.44
C ARG A 401 -9.87 -30.20 -2.13
N GLU A 402 -10.72 -31.23 -2.12
CA GLU A 402 -10.90 -32.08 -0.93
C GLU A 402 -9.60 -32.79 -0.55
N LYS A 403 -8.87 -33.33 -1.53
CA LYS A 403 -7.54 -33.91 -1.33
C LYS A 403 -6.55 -32.88 -0.77
N LEU A 404 -6.48 -31.67 -1.33
CA LEU A 404 -5.66 -30.57 -0.82
C LEU A 404 -6.05 -30.17 0.61
N ALA A 405 -7.35 -30.20 0.94
CA ALA A 405 -7.83 -29.90 2.29
C ALA A 405 -7.40 -30.97 3.30
N LEU A 406 -7.39 -32.26 2.92
CA LEU A 406 -6.92 -33.36 3.76
C LEU A 406 -5.43 -33.26 4.11
N VAL A 407 -4.61 -32.71 3.21
CA VAL A 407 -3.16 -32.47 3.39
C VAL A 407 -2.88 -31.09 4.01
N GLY A 408 -3.90 -30.25 4.20
CA GLY A 408 -3.77 -28.91 4.81
C GLY A 408 -3.29 -27.81 3.86
N HIS A 409 -3.35 -28.02 2.54
CA HIS A 409 -2.94 -27.07 1.51
C HIS A 409 -4.11 -26.32 0.83
N ALA A 410 -5.37 -26.66 1.13
CA ALA A 410 -6.52 -25.86 0.72
C ALA A 410 -6.70 -24.69 1.73
N SER A 411 -6.44 -23.46 1.28
CA SER A 411 -6.48 -22.27 2.15
C SER A 411 -7.07 -21.06 1.44
N PHE A 412 -7.63 -20.12 2.20
CA PHE A 412 -8.07 -18.82 1.68
C PHE A 412 -6.94 -18.10 0.93
N LEU A 413 -5.73 -18.12 1.50
CA LEU A 413 -4.56 -17.45 0.93
C LEU A 413 -4.20 -17.95 -0.48
N LEU A 414 -4.17 -19.28 -0.67
CA LEU A 414 -3.89 -19.91 -1.96
C LEU A 414 -4.88 -19.44 -3.02
N TYR A 415 -6.18 -19.57 -2.74
CA TYR A 415 -7.21 -19.20 -3.70
C TYR A 415 -7.31 -17.69 -3.89
N TYR A 416 -6.92 -16.89 -2.90
CA TYR A 416 -6.90 -15.44 -3.04
C TYR A 416 -5.81 -15.04 -4.04
N PHE A 417 -4.61 -15.58 -3.88
CA PHE A 417 -3.51 -15.38 -4.83
C PHE A 417 -3.87 -15.86 -6.24
N LEU A 418 -4.38 -17.09 -6.39
CA LEU A 418 -4.79 -17.64 -7.70
C LEU A 418 -5.88 -16.79 -8.38
N SER A 419 -6.84 -16.28 -7.60
CA SER A 419 -7.90 -15.40 -8.12
C SER A 419 -7.34 -14.07 -8.61
N GLN A 420 -6.35 -13.48 -7.91
CA GLN A 420 -5.65 -12.27 -8.37
C GLN A 420 -4.95 -12.50 -9.72
N VAL A 421 -4.19 -13.58 -9.84
CA VAL A 421 -3.52 -13.95 -11.10
C VAL A 421 -4.54 -14.17 -12.23
N ALA A 422 -5.64 -14.86 -11.95
CA ALA A 422 -6.68 -15.12 -12.94
C ALA A 422 -7.41 -13.84 -13.40
N MET A 423 -7.62 -12.87 -12.49
CA MET A 423 -8.26 -11.57 -12.82
C MET A 423 -7.43 -10.77 -13.81
N GLU A 424 -6.11 -10.77 -13.66
CA GLU A 424 -5.21 -10.05 -14.57
C GLU A 424 -5.14 -10.66 -15.97
N GLN A 425 -5.35 -11.98 -16.11
CA GLN A 425 -5.33 -12.65 -17.41
C GLN A 425 -6.60 -12.38 -18.22
N LYS A 426 -7.74 -12.81 -17.67
CA LYS A 426 -9.05 -12.68 -18.33
C LYS A 426 -10.16 -12.85 -17.32
N ILE A 427 -10.79 -11.73 -16.96
CA ILE A 427 -11.89 -11.65 -15.99
C ILE A 427 -13.07 -12.58 -16.36
N SER A 428 -13.32 -12.81 -17.66
CA SER A 428 -14.42 -13.68 -18.13
C SER A 428 -14.10 -15.18 -18.22
N SER A 429 -12.93 -15.65 -17.79
CA SER A 429 -12.51 -17.06 -17.90
C SER A 429 -13.17 -17.97 -16.86
N ASN A 430 -13.65 -19.17 -17.21
CA ASN A 430 -14.23 -20.14 -16.25
C ASN A 430 -13.31 -20.48 -15.07
N ILE A 431 -12.00 -20.42 -15.28
CA ILE A 431 -11.00 -20.66 -14.24
C ILE A 431 -11.17 -19.68 -13.07
N ILE A 432 -11.45 -18.40 -13.35
CA ILE A 432 -11.60 -17.41 -12.27
C ILE A 432 -12.82 -17.68 -11.38
N VAL A 433 -13.93 -18.13 -11.97
CA VAL A 433 -15.15 -18.45 -11.21
C VAL A 433 -14.87 -19.63 -10.29
N MET A 434 -14.20 -20.67 -10.81
CA MET A 434 -13.81 -21.82 -10.00
C MET A 434 -12.87 -21.41 -8.85
N CYS A 435 -11.83 -20.61 -9.12
CA CYS A 435 -10.94 -20.10 -8.06
C CYS A 435 -11.68 -19.28 -7.00
N LEU A 436 -12.61 -18.41 -7.40
CA LEU A 436 -13.38 -17.55 -6.49
C LEU A 436 -14.43 -18.33 -5.69
N GLU A 437 -15.02 -19.39 -6.25
CA GLU A 437 -15.88 -20.31 -5.51
C GLU A 437 -15.08 -21.03 -4.41
N ARG A 438 -13.88 -21.52 -4.74
CA ARG A 438 -12.98 -22.13 -3.74
C ARG A 438 -12.52 -21.11 -2.70
N LEU A 439 -12.23 -19.88 -3.11
CA LEU A 439 -11.91 -18.78 -2.20
C LEU A 439 -13.05 -18.53 -1.20
N ARG A 440 -14.29 -18.49 -1.69
CA ARG A 440 -15.50 -18.30 -0.86
C ARG A 440 -15.69 -19.45 0.12
N GLU A 441 -15.48 -20.68 -0.31
CA GLU A 441 -15.55 -21.87 0.57
C GLU A 441 -14.47 -21.88 1.66
N CYS A 442 -13.27 -21.39 1.35
CA CYS A 442 -12.17 -21.29 2.30
C CYS A 442 -12.26 -20.06 3.22
N GLY A 443 -13.15 -19.11 2.95
CA GLY A 443 -13.31 -17.90 3.73
C GLY A 443 -14.01 -18.16 5.08
N THR A 444 -13.30 -17.96 6.18
CA THR A 444 -13.84 -18.13 7.54
C THR A 444 -14.30 -16.78 8.12
N GLU A 445 -13.45 -15.77 8.00
CA GLU A 445 -13.64 -14.43 8.54
C GLU A 445 -14.67 -13.61 7.74
N ARG A 446 -15.28 -12.61 8.39
CA ARG A 446 -16.29 -11.75 7.74
C ARG A 446 -15.74 -11.02 6.51
N TRP A 447 -14.54 -10.45 6.61
CA TRP A 447 -13.93 -9.72 5.50
C TRP A 447 -13.53 -10.66 4.35
N GLN A 448 -13.12 -11.89 4.65
CA GLN A 448 -12.79 -12.91 3.64
C GLN A 448 -14.02 -13.29 2.82
N LYS A 449 -15.14 -13.57 3.51
CA LYS A 449 -16.44 -13.88 2.87
C LYS A 449 -16.95 -12.71 2.03
N ALA A 450 -16.80 -11.48 2.55
CA ALA A 450 -17.21 -10.27 1.85
C ALA A 450 -16.38 -10.06 0.58
N LEU A 451 -15.04 -10.17 0.68
CA LEU A 451 -14.14 -10.03 -0.46
C LEU A 451 -14.41 -11.09 -1.53
N ALA A 452 -14.47 -12.36 -1.15
CA ALA A 452 -14.69 -13.47 -2.09
C ALA A 452 -16.03 -13.32 -2.84
N SER A 453 -17.11 -13.00 -2.11
CA SER A 453 -18.44 -12.80 -2.71
C SER A 453 -18.47 -11.55 -3.59
N HIS A 454 -17.80 -10.46 -3.19
CA HIS A 454 -17.71 -9.24 -3.98
C HIS A 454 -16.93 -9.45 -5.28
N GLN A 455 -15.77 -10.11 -5.24
CA GLN A 455 -14.98 -10.44 -6.41
C GLN A 455 -15.75 -11.36 -7.38
N LEU A 456 -16.44 -12.38 -6.84
CA LEU A 456 -17.29 -13.25 -7.65
C LEU A 456 -18.44 -12.47 -8.31
N GLY A 457 -19.08 -11.57 -7.56
CA GLY A 457 -20.10 -10.66 -8.10
C GLY A 457 -19.59 -9.81 -9.26
N CYS A 458 -18.36 -9.27 -9.16
CA CYS A 458 -17.74 -8.49 -10.23
C CYS A 458 -17.52 -9.33 -11.50
N VAL A 459 -16.99 -10.56 -11.35
CA VAL A 459 -16.78 -11.48 -12.48
C VAL A 459 -18.09 -11.87 -13.16
N LEU A 460 -19.13 -12.20 -12.38
CA LEU A 460 -20.44 -12.58 -12.91
C LEU A 460 -21.15 -11.41 -13.60
N LEU A 461 -20.96 -10.18 -13.10
CA LEU A 461 -21.47 -8.97 -13.75
C LEU A 461 -20.87 -8.79 -15.15
N GLU A 462 -19.54 -8.95 -15.28
CA GLU A 462 -18.84 -8.88 -16.58
C GLU A 462 -19.30 -9.98 -17.56
N ARG A 463 -19.68 -11.15 -17.04
CA ARG A 463 -20.30 -12.25 -17.81
C ARG A 463 -21.76 -12.03 -18.16
N ARG A 464 -22.38 -10.95 -17.67
CA ARG A 464 -23.81 -10.63 -17.83
C ARG A 464 -24.75 -11.62 -17.11
N GLU A 465 -24.23 -12.34 -16.12
CA GLU A 465 -24.99 -13.23 -15.24
C GLU A 465 -25.58 -12.43 -14.07
N TYR A 466 -26.51 -11.51 -14.38
CA TYR A 466 -26.91 -10.45 -13.45
C TYR A 466 -27.58 -10.94 -12.16
N ARG A 467 -28.33 -12.05 -12.21
CA ARG A 467 -29.03 -12.58 -11.03
C ARG A 467 -28.05 -13.17 -10.00
N ASP A 468 -27.11 -13.98 -10.47
CA ASP A 468 -26.10 -14.60 -9.61
C ASP A 468 -25.10 -13.55 -9.10
N ALA A 469 -24.74 -12.58 -9.95
CA ALA A 469 -23.95 -11.41 -9.55
C ALA A 469 -24.66 -10.62 -8.43
N GLN A 470 -25.97 -10.36 -8.57
CA GLN A 470 -26.74 -9.64 -7.57
C GLN A 470 -26.72 -10.37 -6.21
N CYS A 471 -26.97 -11.68 -6.20
CA CYS A 471 -26.88 -12.49 -4.97
C CYS A 471 -25.50 -12.39 -4.32
N CYS A 472 -24.42 -12.49 -5.11
CA CYS A 472 -23.06 -12.39 -4.58
C CYS A 472 -22.78 -11.02 -3.96
N PHE A 473 -23.24 -9.93 -4.59
CA PHE A 473 -23.11 -8.58 -4.04
C PHE A 473 -23.97 -8.35 -2.79
N GLU A 474 -25.18 -8.90 -2.74
CA GLU A 474 -26.06 -8.84 -1.56
C GLU A 474 -25.39 -9.53 -0.36
N VAL A 475 -24.85 -10.74 -0.55
CA VAL A 475 -24.08 -11.45 0.50
C VAL A 475 -22.86 -10.64 0.95
N ALA A 476 -22.12 -10.03 0.04
CA ALA A 476 -20.98 -9.18 0.39
C ALA A 476 -21.39 -7.93 1.18
N ALA A 477 -22.52 -7.30 0.83
CA ALA A 477 -23.04 -6.15 1.55
C ALA A 477 -23.54 -6.53 2.96
N GLU A 478 -24.25 -7.65 3.09
CA GLU A 478 -24.74 -8.17 4.37
C GLU A 478 -23.62 -8.56 5.33
N THR A 479 -22.49 -9.06 4.80
CA THR A 479 -21.29 -9.38 5.59
C THR A 479 -20.48 -8.16 6.02
N GLY A 480 -20.83 -6.97 5.53
CA GLY A 480 -20.30 -5.68 5.98
C GLY A 480 -19.61 -4.83 4.91
N HIS A 481 -19.45 -5.33 3.67
CA HIS A 481 -18.81 -4.59 2.59
C HIS A 481 -19.82 -3.73 1.84
N VAL A 482 -20.10 -2.54 2.37
CA VAL A 482 -21.16 -1.64 1.87
C VAL A 482 -20.94 -1.21 0.41
N TYR A 483 -19.70 -1.15 -0.07
CA TYR A 483 -19.41 -0.81 -1.47
C TYR A 483 -20.04 -1.80 -2.47
N SER A 484 -20.25 -3.07 -2.08
CA SER A 484 -20.95 -4.06 -2.92
C SER A 484 -22.38 -3.66 -3.28
N MET A 485 -23.00 -2.72 -2.55
CA MET A 485 -24.30 -2.15 -2.93
C MET A 485 -24.27 -1.45 -4.29
N ALA A 486 -23.11 -0.96 -4.75
CA ALA A 486 -22.95 -0.47 -6.12
C ALA A 486 -23.23 -1.59 -7.13
N GLY A 487 -22.70 -2.79 -6.89
CA GLY A 487 -22.97 -3.98 -7.72
C GLY A 487 -24.43 -4.41 -7.69
N VAL A 488 -25.08 -4.36 -6.52
CA VAL A 488 -26.53 -4.63 -6.40
C VAL A 488 -27.35 -3.61 -7.21
N ALA A 489 -27.02 -2.33 -7.13
CA ALA A 489 -27.71 -1.28 -7.87
C ALA A 489 -27.53 -1.48 -9.40
N ARG A 490 -26.33 -1.82 -9.86
CA ARG A 490 -26.05 -2.04 -11.29
C ARG A 490 -26.78 -3.24 -11.84
N THR A 491 -26.71 -4.39 -11.17
CA THR A 491 -27.40 -5.60 -11.61
C THR A 491 -28.91 -5.37 -11.67
N LYS A 492 -29.51 -4.64 -10.71
CA LYS A 492 -30.92 -4.24 -10.75
C LYS A 492 -31.25 -3.31 -11.91
N SER A 493 -30.39 -2.32 -12.17
CA SER A 493 -30.57 -1.41 -13.30
C SER A 493 -30.51 -2.15 -14.65
N LYS A 494 -29.54 -3.06 -14.83
CA LYS A 494 -29.42 -3.91 -16.02
C LYS A 494 -30.60 -4.88 -16.20
N GLN A 495 -31.28 -5.25 -15.11
CA GLN A 495 -32.54 -6.01 -15.13
C GLN A 495 -33.79 -5.14 -15.37
N GLY A 496 -33.64 -3.83 -15.60
CA GLY A 496 -34.74 -2.89 -15.89
C GLY A 496 -35.27 -2.11 -14.69
N HIS A 497 -34.74 -2.34 -13.48
CA HIS A 497 -35.19 -1.68 -12.25
C HIS A 497 -34.39 -0.43 -11.89
N ARG A 498 -34.22 0.49 -12.85
CA ARG A 498 -33.39 1.70 -12.70
C ARG A 498 -33.80 2.61 -11.53
N PHE A 499 -35.10 2.80 -11.27
CA PHE A 499 -35.58 3.62 -10.16
C PHE A 499 -35.24 3.01 -8.79
N SER A 500 -35.30 1.68 -8.66
CA SER A 500 -34.90 0.98 -7.44
C SER A 500 -33.41 1.15 -7.16
N ALA A 501 -32.58 1.06 -8.21
CA ALA A 501 -31.15 1.31 -8.12
C ALA A 501 -30.84 2.75 -7.65
N TYR A 502 -31.55 3.74 -8.21
CA TYR A 502 -31.42 5.14 -7.80
C TYR A 502 -31.76 5.37 -6.32
N GLU A 503 -32.93 4.92 -5.87
CA GLU A 503 -33.36 5.12 -4.47
C GLU A 503 -32.43 4.40 -3.48
N MET A 504 -31.88 3.25 -3.87
CA MET A 504 -30.90 2.52 -3.07
C MET A 504 -29.61 3.34 -2.83
N ILE A 505 -29.00 3.88 -3.89
CA ILE A 505 -27.77 4.68 -3.72
C ILE A 505 -28.08 6.00 -3.01
N LYS A 506 -29.23 6.62 -3.28
CA LYS A 506 -29.68 7.82 -2.56
C LYS A 506 -29.84 7.55 -1.07
N PHE A 507 -30.41 6.41 -0.69
CA PHE A 507 -30.49 6.00 0.71
C PHE A 507 -29.11 5.82 1.34
N LEU A 508 -28.14 5.21 0.64
CA LEU A 508 -26.76 5.08 1.12
C LEU A 508 -26.11 6.44 1.39
N ILE A 509 -26.27 7.40 0.47
CA ILE A 509 -25.76 8.77 0.63
C ILE A 509 -26.39 9.46 1.85
N SER A 510 -27.65 9.17 2.18
CA SER A 510 -28.30 9.72 3.38
C SER A 510 -27.87 9.04 4.68
N LYS A 511 -27.45 7.77 4.60
CA LYS A 511 -27.09 6.94 5.76
C LYS A 511 -25.64 7.14 6.20
N TYR A 512 -24.73 7.32 5.25
CA TYR A 512 -23.30 7.42 5.50
C TYR A 512 -22.75 8.79 5.14
N LYS A 513 -21.52 9.12 5.60
CA LYS A 513 -20.81 10.30 5.12
C LYS A 513 -20.67 10.19 3.59
N PRO A 514 -21.09 11.20 2.80
CA PRO A 514 -21.02 11.10 1.36
C PRO A 514 -19.57 11.05 0.85
N ILE A 515 -19.31 10.15 -0.10
CA ILE A 515 -17.99 9.93 -0.73
C ILE A 515 -18.20 9.97 -2.25
N GLY A 516 -17.18 10.39 -3.01
CA GLY A 516 -17.30 10.64 -4.45
C GLY A 516 -17.89 9.48 -5.26
N TRP A 517 -17.50 8.23 -4.96
CA TRP A 517 -18.01 7.06 -5.68
C TRP A 517 -19.53 6.88 -5.55
N MET A 518 -20.14 7.31 -4.44
CA MET A 518 -21.60 7.18 -4.25
C MET A 518 -22.36 8.07 -5.22
N TYR A 519 -21.88 9.29 -5.43
CA TYR A 519 -22.47 10.20 -6.42
C TYR A 519 -22.17 9.75 -7.84
N GLN A 520 -20.96 9.27 -8.11
CA GLN A 520 -20.62 8.63 -9.40
C GLN A 520 -21.61 7.51 -9.72
N GLU A 521 -21.85 6.60 -8.77
CA GLU A 521 -22.74 5.46 -8.96
C GLU A 521 -24.19 5.93 -9.14
N ARG A 522 -24.66 6.89 -8.35
CA ARG A 522 -26.01 7.46 -8.50
C ARG A 522 -26.22 8.13 -9.88
N SER A 523 -25.17 8.75 -10.41
CA SER A 523 -25.20 9.43 -11.71
C SER A 523 -25.57 8.48 -12.86
N LEU A 524 -25.22 7.19 -12.76
CA LEU A 524 -25.56 6.17 -13.77
C LEU A 524 -27.09 6.00 -13.90
N TYR A 525 -27.82 6.26 -12.82
CA TYR A 525 -29.27 6.08 -12.77
C TYR A 525 -30.05 7.38 -13.04
N ASN A 526 -29.36 8.52 -13.16
CA ASN A 526 -29.91 9.83 -13.50
C ASN A 526 -29.77 10.18 -14.99
N MET A 527 -30.50 11.21 -15.45
CA MET A 527 -30.41 11.73 -16.82
C MET A 527 -30.28 13.26 -16.82
N GLY A 528 -29.67 13.80 -17.88
CA GLY A 528 -29.54 15.25 -18.13
C GLY A 528 -28.81 15.99 -17.00
N ARG A 529 -29.32 17.17 -16.62
CA ARG A 529 -28.67 18.05 -15.63
C ARG A 529 -28.44 17.39 -14.26
N LYS A 530 -29.34 16.49 -13.82
CA LYS A 530 -29.18 15.78 -12.54
C LYS A 530 -27.96 14.86 -12.55
N LYS A 531 -27.64 14.25 -13.70
CA LYS A 531 -26.46 13.41 -13.87
C LYS A 531 -25.18 14.25 -13.76
N ILE A 532 -25.12 15.38 -14.45
CA ILE A 532 -23.97 16.30 -14.38
C ILE A 532 -23.74 16.80 -12.94
N LEU A 533 -24.81 17.18 -12.22
CA LEU A 533 -24.70 17.59 -10.82
C LEU A 533 -24.11 16.49 -9.92
N ASP A 534 -24.54 15.23 -10.10
CA ASP A 534 -23.96 14.11 -9.37
C ASP A 534 -22.47 13.91 -9.73
N LEU A 535 -22.08 14.09 -10.99
CA LEU A 535 -20.68 14.02 -11.40
C LEU A 535 -19.85 15.16 -10.82
N ASP A 536 -20.39 16.37 -10.73
CA ASP A 536 -19.71 17.51 -10.11
C ASP A 536 -19.47 17.26 -8.62
N PHE A 537 -20.46 16.70 -7.89
CA PHE A 537 -20.27 16.26 -6.51
C PHE A 537 -19.25 15.12 -6.40
N ALA A 538 -19.24 14.18 -7.35
CA ALA A 538 -18.28 13.10 -7.36
C ALA A 538 -16.84 13.62 -7.49
N THR A 539 -16.58 14.50 -8.46
CA THR A 539 -15.26 15.13 -8.66
C THR A 539 -14.85 16.02 -7.49
N ALA A 540 -15.78 16.75 -6.87
CA ALA A 540 -15.47 17.61 -5.73
C ALA A 540 -15.05 16.82 -4.48
N LEU A 541 -15.61 15.62 -4.28
CA LEU A 541 -15.29 14.74 -3.15
C LEU A 541 -14.10 13.83 -3.44
N ASP A 542 -13.94 13.38 -4.68
CA ASP A 542 -12.86 12.51 -5.12
C ASP A 542 -12.46 12.86 -6.56
N PRO A 543 -11.46 13.75 -6.74
CA PRO A 543 -10.95 14.13 -8.06
C PRO A 543 -10.26 12.98 -8.80
N THR A 544 -9.96 11.86 -8.13
CA THR A 544 -9.21 10.74 -8.73
C THR A 544 -10.10 9.81 -9.57
N LEU A 545 -11.41 9.98 -9.48
CA LEU A 545 -12.41 9.26 -10.25
C LEU A 545 -12.32 9.65 -11.72
N THR A 546 -12.06 8.67 -12.60
CA THR A 546 -11.87 8.92 -14.03
C THR A 546 -13.18 9.20 -14.77
N PHE A 547 -14.22 8.44 -14.43
CA PHE A 547 -15.49 8.46 -15.16
C PHE A 547 -16.19 9.84 -15.24
N PRO A 548 -16.23 10.68 -14.19
CA PRO A 548 -16.81 12.02 -14.29
C PRO A 548 -16.20 12.88 -15.41
N TYR A 549 -14.88 12.82 -15.60
CA TYR A 549 -14.19 13.55 -16.66
C TYR A 549 -14.49 12.95 -18.03
N GLU A 550 -14.43 11.62 -18.16
CA GLU A 550 -14.74 10.92 -19.41
C GLU A 550 -16.17 11.21 -19.87
N TYR A 551 -17.14 11.11 -18.96
CA TYR A 551 -18.54 11.36 -19.27
C TYR A 551 -18.77 12.81 -19.70
N ARG A 552 -18.24 13.79 -18.96
CA ARG A 552 -18.40 15.21 -19.32
C ARG A 552 -17.73 15.53 -20.65
N ALA A 553 -16.53 15.00 -20.91
CA ALA A 553 -15.82 15.21 -22.17
C ALA A 553 -16.60 14.62 -23.36
N VAL A 554 -17.12 13.40 -23.24
CA VAL A 554 -17.93 12.79 -24.30
C VAL A 554 -19.28 13.50 -24.47
N ALA A 555 -19.91 13.94 -23.38
CA ALA A 555 -21.14 14.76 -23.47
C ALA A 555 -20.89 16.11 -24.17
N MET A 556 -19.72 16.73 -23.98
CA MET A 556 -19.30 17.93 -24.71
C MET A 556 -19.04 17.63 -26.19
N LEU A 557 -18.43 16.49 -26.51
CA LEU A 557 -18.27 16.03 -27.90
C LEU A 557 -19.64 15.86 -28.59
N GLU A 558 -20.60 15.20 -27.92
CA GLU A 558 -21.97 15.05 -28.44
C GLU A 558 -22.69 16.41 -28.63
N ALA A 559 -22.26 17.43 -27.90
CA ALA A 559 -22.73 18.82 -28.02
C ALA A 559 -21.92 19.68 -29.02
N ASP A 560 -21.03 19.08 -29.80
CA ASP A 560 -20.13 19.75 -30.78
C ASP A 560 -19.11 20.73 -30.15
N GLN A 561 -18.78 20.50 -28.87
CA GLN A 561 -17.85 21.29 -28.07
C GLN A 561 -16.51 20.55 -27.92
N VAL A 562 -15.86 20.23 -29.04
CA VAL A 562 -14.69 19.33 -29.07
C VAL A 562 -13.47 19.91 -28.34
N GLN A 563 -13.26 21.23 -28.41
CA GLN A 563 -12.15 21.89 -27.71
C GLN A 563 -12.37 21.89 -26.19
N GLU A 564 -13.60 22.13 -25.73
CA GLU A 564 -13.93 21.98 -24.31
C GLU A 564 -13.79 20.53 -23.84
N ALA A 565 -14.16 19.54 -24.69
CA ALA A 565 -13.96 18.12 -24.39
C ALA A 565 -12.48 17.76 -24.18
N ILE A 566 -11.59 18.27 -25.04
CA ILE A 566 -10.14 18.10 -24.90
C ILE A 566 -9.62 18.79 -23.63
N SER A 567 -10.11 19.98 -23.32
CA SER A 567 -9.76 20.69 -22.08
C SER A 567 -10.20 19.89 -20.84
N GLU A 568 -11.41 19.32 -20.87
CA GLU A 568 -11.97 18.52 -19.78
C GLU A 568 -11.16 17.25 -19.52
N ILE A 569 -10.79 16.49 -20.57
CA ILE A 569 -9.97 15.28 -20.40
C ILE A 569 -8.51 15.61 -20.03
N ASN A 570 -7.99 16.77 -20.44
CA ASN A 570 -6.66 17.21 -20.04
C ASN A 570 -6.54 17.49 -18.54
N LYS A 571 -7.63 17.84 -17.85
CA LYS A 571 -7.63 18.02 -16.39
C LYS A 571 -7.18 16.75 -15.68
N ILE A 572 -7.70 15.58 -16.07
CA ILE A 572 -7.33 14.31 -15.44
C ILE A 572 -5.98 13.79 -15.94
N ILE A 573 -5.69 13.91 -17.24
CA ILE A 573 -4.40 13.48 -17.81
C ILE A 573 -3.21 14.20 -17.14
N GLY A 574 -3.41 15.45 -16.68
CA GLY A 574 -2.39 16.23 -15.99
C GLY A 574 -1.84 15.60 -14.70
N PHE A 575 -2.62 14.78 -14.00
CA PHE A 575 -2.20 14.14 -12.74
C PHE A 575 -2.40 12.61 -12.69
N LYS A 576 -3.23 12.05 -13.57
CA LYS A 576 -3.52 10.61 -13.67
C LYS A 576 -3.63 10.20 -15.13
N LEU A 577 -2.55 9.68 -15.69
CA LEU A 577 -2.54 9.15 -17.05
C LEU A 577 -3.19 7.76 -17.08
N SER A 578 -4.28 7.61 -17.85
CA SER A 578 -4.93 6.32 -18.09
C SER A 578 -5.02 6.03 -19.60
N PRO A 579 -4.96 4.75 -20.01
CA PRO A 579 -5.15 4.37 -21.41
C PRO A 579 -6.50 4.85 -21.98
N ALA A 580 -7.58 4.72 -21.22
CA ALA A 580 -8.92 5.17 -21.62
C ALA A 580 -8.98 6.68 -21.89
N CYS A 581 -8.33 7.50 -21.06
CA CYS A 581 -8.27 8.95 -21.27
C CYS A 581 -7.46 9.32 -22.52
N LEU A 582 -6.33 8.62 -22.78
CA LEU A 582 -5.56 8.83 -24.01
C LEU A 582 -6.33 8.40 -25.27
N GLU A 583 -7.06 7.29 -25.19
CA GLU A 583 -7.92 6.84 -26.28
C GLU A 583 -9.01 7.88 -26.60
N LEU A 584 -9.72 8.38 -25.58
CA LEU A 584 -10.74 9.42 -25.77
C LEU A 584 -10.15 10.71 -26.35
N ARG A 585 -8.98 11.15 -25.87
CA ARG A 585 -8.34 12.35 -26.41
C ARG A 585 -7.89 12.15 -27.87
N ALA A 586 -7.38 10.96 -28.22
CA ALA A 586 -7.07 10.60 -29.60
C ALA A 586 -8.34 10.63 -30.49
N TRP A 587 -9.48 10.15 -29.99
CA TRP A 587 -10.78 10.27 -30.68
C TRP A 587 -11.18 11.72 -30.93
N PHE A 588 -11.03 12.60 -29.93
CA PHE A 588 -11.38 14.00 -30.08
C PHE A 588 -10.51 14.69 -31.13
N PHE A 589 -9.20 14.35 -31.18
CA PHE A 589 -8.32 14.84 -32.24
C PHE A 589 -8.67 14.29 -33.62
N LEU A 590 -9.07 13.01 -33.73
CA LEU A 590 -9.59 12.46 -34.98
C LEU A 590 -10.87 13.18 -35.44
N GLY A 591 -11.75 13.54 -34.51
CA GLY A 591 -12.95 14.34 -34.79
C GLY A 591 -12.64 15.77 -35.28
N LEU A 592 -11.47 16.31 -34.91
CA LEU A 592 -10.94 17.59 -35.42
C LEU A 592 -10.10 17.44 -36.69
N GLU A 593 -9.94 16.21 -37.20
CA GLU A 593 -9.02 15.87 -38.29
C GLU A 593 -7.52 16.19 -37.98
N ASP A 594 -7.17 16.33 -36.70
CA ASP A 594 -5.79 16.48 -36.24
C ASP A 594 -5.13 15.10 -36.09
N TYR A 595 -4.71 14.55 -37.22
CA TYR A 595 -4.08 13.22 -37.29
C TYR A 595 -2.74 13.16 -36.56
N GLU A 596 -2.01 14.27 -36.44
CA GLU A 596 -0.72 14.32 -35.74
C GLU A 596 -0.90 14.17 -34.23
N ALA A 597 -1.83 14.93 -33.64
CA ALA A 597 -2.12 14.85 -32.22
C ALA A 597 -2.77 13.50 -31.85
N ALA A 598 -3.64 12.96 -32.71
CA ALA A 598 -4.20 11.62 -32.54
C ALA A 598 -3.10 10.54 -32.54
N LEU A 599 -2.19 10.54 -33.54
CA LEU A 599 -1.07 9.60 -33.61
C LEU A 599 -0.15 9.70 -32.39
N ARG A 600 0.10 10.91 -31.89
CA ARG A 600 0.89 11.13 -30.68
C ARG A 600 0.29 10.37 -29.50
N ASP A 601 -1.00 10.53 -29.26
CA ASP A 601 -1.68 9.91 -28.13
C ASP A 601 -1.78 8.38 -28.29
N ILE A 602 -2.07 7.88 -29.49
CA ILE A 602 -2.11 6.43 -29.77
C ILE A 602 -0.74 5.79 -29.53
N ARG A 603 0.35 6.42 -29.99
CA ARG A 603 1.71 5.91 -29.77
C ARG A 603 2.07 5.93 -28.29
N ALA A 604 1.74 7.00 -27.57
CA ALA A 604 1.95 7.05 -26.12
C ALA A 604 1.15 5.95 -25.40
N LEU A 605 -0.10 5.71 -25.79
CA LEU A 605 -0.93 4.63 -25.27
C LEU A 605 -0.30 3.25 -25.53
N LEU A 606 0.26 3.01 -26.72
CA LEU A 606 0.99 1.76 -27.02
C LEU A 606 2.29 1.61 -26.21
N THR A 607 2.89 2.71 -25.73
CA THR A 607 4.01 2.60 -24.76
C THR A 607 3.55 2.15 -23.38
N LEU A 608 2.32 2.49 -22.96
CA LEU A 608 1.71 2.02 -21.72
C LEU A 608 1.26 0.57 -21.86
N GLU A 609 0.54 0.26 -22.94
CA GLU A 609 -0.03 -1.04 -23.23
C GLU A 609 0.21 -1.46 -24.69
N PRO A 610 1.27 -2.27 -24.95
CA PRO A 610 1.66 -2.62 -26.32
C PRO A 610 0.60 -3.39 -27.12
N ASN A 611 -0.29 -4.09 -26.42
CA ASN A 611 -1.35 -4.89 -27.01
C ASN A 611 -2.74 -4.24 -26.81
N PHE A 612 -2.79 -2.92 -26.60
CA PHE A 612 -4.05 -2.23 -26.39
C PHE A 612 -4.97 -2.36 -27.61
N MET A 613 -6.21 -2.75 -27.34
CA MET A 613 -7.25 -2.84 -28.34
C MET A 613 -8.17 -1.64 -28.21
N MET A 614 -8.07 -0.72 -29.16
CA MET A 614 -8.90 0.46 -29.21
C MET A 614 -10.31 0.14 -29.71
N PHE A 615 -11.21 1.06 -29.45
CA PHE A 615 -12.59 1.11 -29.92
C PHE A 615 -13.39 -0.08 -29.38
N HIS A 616 -13.33 -0.26 -28.06
CA HIS A 616 -13.95 -1.37 -27.34
C HIS A 616 -13.48 -2.74 -27.85
N GLY A 617 -12.18 -2.91 -28.06
CA GLY A 617 -11.61 -4.20 -28.44
C GLY A 617 -11.62 -4.49 -29.95
N LYS A 618 -12.00 -3.53 -30.80
CA LYS A 618 -12.24 -3.77 -32.23
C LYS A 618 -10.99 -3.60 -33.10
N ILE A 619 -10.12 -2.65 -32.78
CA ILE A 619 -8.95 -2.33 -33.62
C ILE A 619 -7.69 -2.36 -32.77
N ARG A 620 -6.66 -3.03 -33.26
CA ARG A 620 -5.34 -2.97 -32.62
C ARG A 620 -4.70 -1.60 -32.85
N GLY A 621 -4.08 -1.04 -31.81
CA GLY A 621 -3.46 0.29 -31.92
C GLY A 621 -2.36 0.40 -32.97
N ASP A 622 -1.59 -0.67 -33.20
CA ASP A 622 -0.55 -0.74 -34.24
C ASP A 622 -1.11 -0.53 -35.65
N HIS A 623 -2.24 -1.15 -35.95
CA HIS A 623 -2.93 -0.99 -37.22
C HIS A 623 -3.40 0.45 -37.44
N LEU A 624 -3.92 1.11 -36.40
CA LEU A 624 -4.34 2.52 -36.52
C LEU A 624 -3.15 3.45 -36.74
N VAL A 625 -2.01 3.18 -36.10
CA VAL A 625 -0.77 3.94 -36.35
C VAL A 625 -0.35 3.83 -37.83
N GLU A 626 -0.48 2.65 -38.44
CA GLU A 626 -0.19 2.47 -39.86
C GLU A 626 -1.16 3.24 -40.77
N LEU A 627 -2.46 3.17 -40.48
CA LEU A 627 -3.50 3.85 -41.25
C LEU A 627 -3.32 5.38 -41.21
N LEU A 628 -3.22 5.94 -40.01
CA LEU A 628 -3.07 7.38 -39.81
C LEU A 628 -1.69 7.87 -40.23
N GLY A 629 -0.66 7.02 -40.12
CA GLY A 629 0.70 7.34 -40.55
C GLY A 629 0.85 7.64 -42.04
N ARG A 630 -0.14 7.27 -42.87
CA ARG A 630 -0.18 7.65 -44.30
C ARG A 630 -0.57 9.12 -44.52
N ASN A 631 -1.26 9.70 -43.55
CA ASN A 631 -1.77 11.08 -43.61
C ASN A 631 -0.81 12.08 -42.94
N VAL A 632 0.24 11.60 -42.29
CA VAL A 632 1.21 12.41 -41.54
C VAL A 632 2.59 12.29 -42.14
N GLN A 633 3.35 13.39 -42.17
CA GLN A 633 4.70 13.40 -42.74
C GLN A 633 5.62 12.47 -41.95
N GLN A 634 6.27 11.53 -42.65
CA GLN A 634 7.24 10.65 -42.01
C GLN A 634 8.50 11.44 -41.62
N CYS A 635 8.85 11.37 -40.33
CA CYS A 635 10.03 12.02 -39.79
C CYS A 635 11.26 11.15 -40.05
N SER A 636 12.37 11.75 -40.49
CA SER A 636 13.66 11.07 -40.54
C SER A 636 14.16 10.78 -39.11
N ALA A 637 15.18 9.91 -38.99
CA ALA A 637 15.81 9.67 -37.69
C ALA A 637 16.35 10.96 -37.05
N ALA A 638 16.90 11.88 -37.85
CA ALA A 638 17.39 13.17 -37.38
C ALA A 638 16.25 14.07 -36.87
N ASP A 639 15.13 14.10 -37.59
CA ASP A 639 13.94 14.87 -37.18
C ASP A 639 13.36 14.32 -35.87
N CYS A 640 13.34 13.00 -35.69
CA CYS A 640 12.89 12.39 -34.44
C CYS A 640 13.78 12.80 -33.26
N TRP A 641 15.10 12.83 -33.43
CA TRP A 641 16.02 13.30 -32.39
C TRP A 641 15.84 14.79 -32.07
N LEU A 642 15.60 15.63 -33.08
CA LEU A 642 15.33 17.05 -32.87
C LEU A 642 14.01 17.27 -32.14
N GLN A 643 12.94 16.60 -32.57
CA GLN A 643 11.63 16.64 -31.91
C GLN A 643 11.71 16.13 -30.47
N LEU A 644 12.46 15.05 -30.21
CA LEU A 644 12.65 14.54 -28.86
C LEU A 644 13.34 15.58 -27.97
N TYR A 645 14.35 16.28 -28.49
CA TYR A 645 15.04 17.34 -27.75
C TYR A 645 14.13 18.53 -27.45
N ASP A 646 13.39 19.02 -28.44
CA ASP A 646 12.49 20.16 -28.28
C ASP A 646 11.32 19.84 -27.34
N ARG A 647 10.69 18.66 -27.47
CA ARG A 647 9.59 18.22 -26.59
C ARG A 647 10.05 17.98 -25.16
N TRP A 648 11.26 17.45 -24.97
CA TRP A 648 11.80 17.32 -23.63
C TRP A 648 12.05 18.69 -23.00
N SER A 649 12.60 19.63 -23.76
CA SER A 649 12.79 21.02 -23.32
C SER A 649 11.46 21.66 -22.93
N SER A 650 10.37 21.38 -23.65
CA SER A 650 9.04 21.93 -23.34
C SER A 650 8.25 21.10 -22.32
N ILE A 651 8.85 20.05 -21.72
CA ILE A 651 8.20 19.17 -20.74
C ILE A 651 6.97 18.43 -21.32
N ASP A 652 6.91 18.22 -22.64
CA ASP A 652 5.89 17.39 -23.29
C ASP A 652 6.26 15.91 -23.16
N ASP A 653 5.97 15.32 -21.99
CA ASP A 653 6.33 13.94 -21.67
C ASP A 653 5.56 12.93 -22.57
N ILE A 654 4.28 13.20 -22.88
CA ILE A 654 3.45 12.36 -23.75
C ILE A 654 3.96 12.40 -25.19
N GLY A 655 4.26 13.59 -25.72
CA GLY A 655 4.85 13.71 -27.05
C GLY A 655 6.25 13.10 -27.13
N SER A 656 7.06 13.24 -26.08
CA SER A 656 8.37 12.59 -25.98
C SER A 656 8.26 11.05 -26.03
N LEU A 657 7.27 10.47 -25.35
CA LEU A 657 6.97 9.03 -25.44
C LEU A 657 6.56 8.60 -26.85
N ALA A 658 5.73 9.39 -27.52
CA ALA A 658 5.29 9.11 -28.89
C ALA A 658 6.45 9.09 -29.89
N VAL A 659 7.39 10.04 -29.75
CA VAL A 659 8.62 10.09 -30.57
C VAL A 659 9.50 8.89 -30.29
N ILE A 660 9.73 8.53 -29.02
CA ILE A 660 10.51 7.33 -28.66
C ILE A 660 9.86 6.06 -29.21
N HIS A 661 8.53 5.95 -29.14
CA HIS A 661 7.80 4.83 -29.74
C HIS A 661 8.06 4.73 -31.25
N GLN A 662 7.97 5.85 -31.98
CA GLN A 662 8.27 5.89 -33.41
C GLN A 662 9.71 5.45 -33.71
N MET A 663 10.68 5.91 -32.92
CA MET A 663 12.08 5.53 -33.09
C MET A 663 12.32 4.03 -32.82
N LEU A 664 11.63 3.47 -31.83
CA LEU A 664 11.72 2.04 -31.48
C LEU A 664 11.07 1.11 -32.51
N ILE A 665 10.12 1.59 -33.32
CA ILE A 665 9.61 0.84 -34.48
C ILE A 665 10.74 0.62 -35.49
N ASN A 666 11.56 1.65 -35.71
CA ASN A 666 12.68 1.59 -36.66
C ASN A 666 13.89 0.85 -36.08
N GLU A 667 14.17 1.04 -34.78
CA GLU A 667 15.34 0.47 -34.09
C GLU A 667 14.92 -0.25 -32.77
N PRO A 668 14.26 -1.43 -32.84
CA PRO A 668 13.69 -2.08 -31.66
C PRO A 668 14.73 -2.57 -30.64
N GLY A 669 15.96 -2.83 -31.10
CA GLY A 669 17.09 -3.28 -30.29
C GLY A 669 17.83 -2.16 -29.54
N LYS A 670 17.40 -0.89 -29.65
CA LYS A 670 18.15 0.22 -29.04
C LYS A 670 17.84 0.37 -27.55
N SER A 671 18.70 -0.21 -26.72
CA SER A 671 18.63 -0.21 -25.25
C SER A 671 18.45 1.21 -24.66
N LEU A 672 19.21 2.20 -25.16
CA LEU A 672 19.18 3.58 -24.68
C LEU A 672 17.80 4.25 -24.81
N LEU A 673 17.06 3.96 -25.89
CA LEU A 673 15.71 4.53 -26.10
C LEU A 673 14.71 3.93 -25.11
N ARG A 674 14.82 2.63 -24.83
CA ARG A 674 14.02 1.95 -23.80
C ARG A 674 14.29 2.50 -22.40
N PHE A 675 15.56 2.80 -22.10
CA PHE A 675 15.94 3.47 -20.86
C PHE A 675 15.35 4.89 -20.75
N ARG A 676 15.34 5.68 -21.82
CA ARG A 676 14.66 6.99 -21.80
C ARG A 676 13.16 6.86 -21.62
N GLN A 677 12.57 5.88 -22.28
CA GLN A 677 11.16 5.56 -22.13
C GLN A 677 10.82 5.27 -20.66
N SER A 678 11.65 4.49 -19.94
CA SER A 678 11.41 4.23 -18.52
C SER A 678 11.47 5.50 -17.67
N LEU A 679 12.45 6.39 -17.90
CA LEU A 679 12.54 7.67 -17.17
C LEU A 679 11.31 8.57 -17.39
N LEU A 680 10.79 8.64 -18.61
CA LEU A 680 9.56 9.40 -18.92
C LEU A 680 8.31 8.78 -18.29
N LEU A 681 8.27 7.45 -18.20
CA LEU A 681 7.18 6.72 -17.54
C LEU A 681 7.27 6.77 -16.00
N LEU A 682 8.43 7.10 -15.42
CA LEU A 682 8.59 7.43 -13.98
C LEU A 682 8.20 8.88 -13.67
N ARG A 683 8.51 9.81 -14.59
CA ARG A 683 7.64 11.00 -14.79
C ARG A 683 6.25 10.47 -15.23
N LEU A 684 5.18 11.17 -15.54
CA LEU A 684 3.83 10.56 -15.73
C LEU A 684 3.26 9.55 -14.67
N ASN A 685 4.02 9.10 -13.65
CA ASN A 685 3.61 8.18 -12.59
C ASN A 685 3.13 6.79 -13.09
N CYS A 686 3.76 6.25 -14.14
CA CYS A 686 3.44 4.94 -14.74
C CYS A 686 4.48 3.87 -14.37
N GLN A 687 4.63 3.57 -13.08
CA GLN A 687 5.70 2.70 -12.54
C GLN A 687 5.79 1.33 -13.25
N LYS A 688 4.66 0.63 -13.45
CA LYS A 688 4.65 -0.71 -14.09
C LYS A 688 5.23 -0.67 -15.50
N ALA A 689 4.77 0.29 -16.31
CA ALA A 689 5.26 0.48 -17.67
C ALA A 689 6.74 0.90 -17.67
N ALA A 690 7.15 1.74 -16.71
CA ALA A 690 8.53 2.15 -16.55
C ALA A 690 9.47 0.98 -16.27
N THR A 691 9.13 0.12 -15.29
CA THR A 691 9.95 -1.05 -14.96
C THR A 691 10.03 -2.00 -16.15
N ARG A 692 8.92 -2.27 -16.84
CA ARG A 692 8.90 -3.08 -18.07
C ARG A 692 9.84 -2.51 -19.14
N SER A 693 9.82 -1.21 -19.37
CA SER A 693 10.71 -0.56 -20.34
C SER A 693 12.18 -0.65 -19.94
N LEU A 694 12.50 -0.51 -18.65
CA LEU A 694 13.86 -0.66 -18.12
C LEU A 694 14.38 -2.09 -18.26
N GLN A 695 13.53 -3.09 -18.00
CA GLN A 695 13.86 -4.49 -18.22
C GLN A 695 14.12 -4.81 -19.70
N LEU A 696 13.32 -4.22 -20.61
CA LEU A 696 13.55 -4.36 -22.05
C LEU A 696 14.83 -3.66 -22.49
N ALA A 697 15.22 -2.55 -21.86
CA ALA A 697 16.52 -1.91 -22.08
C ALA A 697 17.68 -2.87 -21.72
N ARG A 698 17.56 -3.56 -20.57
CA ARG A 698 18.52 -4.59 -20.13
C ARG A 698 18.58 -5.80 -21.05
N ARG A 699 17.43 -6.33 -21.49
CA ARG A 699 17.40 -7.50 -22.40
C ARG A 699 17.98 -7.18 -23.78
N ASN A 700 17.78 -5.96 -24.25
CA ASN A 700 18.24 -5.51 -25.57
C ASN A 700 19.61 -4.81 -25.51
N SER A 701 20.32 -4.84 -24.38
CA SER A 701 21.67 -4.25 -24.30
C SER A 701 22.66 -5.05 -25.11
N ASN A 702 23.35 -4.40 -26.06
CA ASN A 702 24.37 -5.05 -26.88
C ASN A 702 25.73 -5.15 -26.19
N SER A 703 25.93 -4.39 -25.10
CA SER A 703 27.20 -4.31 -24.38
C SER A 703 27.02 -4.61 -22.89
N GLU A 704 28.03 -5.22 -22.30
CA GLU A 704 28.03 -5.60 -20.89
C GLU A 704 27.93 -4.38 -19.97
N HIS A 705 28.65 -3.29 -20.27
CA HIS A 705 28.64 -2.09 -19.43
C HIS A 705 27.26 -1.41 -19.41
N GLU A 706 26.55 -1.31 -20.54
CA GLU A 706 25.17 -0.81 -20.57
C GLU A 706 24.23 -1.69 -19.73
N ARG A 707 24.39 -3.02 -19.84
CA ARG A 707 23.59 -3.97 -19.06
C ARG A 707 23.75 -3.72 -17.57
N LEU A 708 24.98 -3.58 -17.10
CA LEU A 708 25.31 -3.32 -15.69
C LEU A 708 24.73 -1.99 -15.19
N VAL A 709 24.73 -0.94 -16.03
CA VAL A 709 24.06 0.33 -15.70
C VAL A 709 22.56 0.12 -15.48
N TYR A 710 21.88 -0.56 -16.39
CA TYR A 710 20.44 -0.79 -16.26
C TYR A 710 20.11 -1.70 -15.07
N GLU A 711 20.94 -2.71 -14.80
CA GLU A 711 20.83 -3.52 -13.58
C GLU A 711 21.00 -2.68 -12.32
N GLY A 712 21.97 -1.77 -12.30
CA GLY A 712 22.17 -0.86 -11.18
C GLY A 712 20.96 0.05 -10.94
N TRP A 713 20.31 0.56 -11.98
CA TRP A 713 19.05 1.32 -11.83
C TRP A 713 17.91 0.49 -11.26
N ILE A 714 17.73 -0.75 -11.74
CA ILE A 714 16.70 -1.68 -11.21
C ILE A 714 16.98 -1.99 -9.73
N LEU A 715 18.24 -2.26 -9.38
CA LEU A 715 18.65 -2.53 -7.99
C LEU A 715 18.44 -1.31 -7.09
N TYR A 716 18.74 -0.11 -7.60
CA TYR A 716 18.46 1.13 -6.88
C TYR A 716 16.95 1.30 -6.61
N ASP A 717 16.11 1.14 -7.63
CA ASP A 717 14.65 1.29 -7.53
C ASP A 717 14.00 0.24 -6.61
N THR A 718 14.61 -0.94 -6.50
CA THR A 718 14.18 -2.03 -5.61
C THR A 718 14.75 -1.90 -4.18
N GLY A 719 15.63 -0.93 -3.93
CA GLY A 719 16.19 -0.62 -2.61
C GLY A 719 17.55 -1.25 -2.29
N HIS A 720 18.15 -1.99 -3.22
CA HIS A 720 19.45 -2.66 -3.09
C HIS A 720 20.60 -1.71 -3.47
N ARG A 721 20.82 -0.67 -2.66
CA ARG A 721 21.73 0.45 -2.98
C ARG A 721 23.20 0.05 -3.12
N GLU A 722 23.70 -0.79 -2.22
CA GLU A 722 25.12 -1.20 -2.23
C GLU A 722 25.45 -2.03 -3.47
N GLU A 723 24.54 -2.92 -3.88
CA GLU A 723 24.70 -3.71 -5.09
C GLU A 723 24.59 -2.85 -6.35
N ALA A 724 23.65 -1.89 -6.36
CA ALA A 724 23.56 -0.91 -7.43
C ALA A 724 24.87 -0.12 -7.59
N LEU A 725 25.53 0.22 -6.48
CA LEU A 725 26.82 0.89 -6.48
C LEU A 725 27.92 -0.01 -7.08
N SER A 726 27.98 -1.27 -6.68
CA SER A 726 28.92 -2.26 -7.25
C SER A 726 28.74 -2.38 -8.77
N LYS A 727 27.50 -2.45 -9.25
CA LYS A 727 27.21 -2.55 -10.69
C LYS A 727 27.65 -1.30 -11.46
N ALA A 728 27.47 -0.12 -10.88
CA ALA A 728 27.98 1.12 -11.46
C ALA A 728 29.52 1.12 -11.53
N GLU A 729 30.21 0.61 -10.52
CA GLU A 729 31.67 0.50 -10.49
C GLU A 729 32.21 -0.52 -11.50
N GLU A 730 31.61 -1.70 -11.56
CA GLU A 730 31.91 -2.73 -12.57
C GLU A 730 31.74 -2.16 -13.99
N SER A 731 30.66 -1.42 -14.24
CA SER A 731 30.44 -0.76 -15.53
C SER A 731 31.53 0.26 -15.84
N ILE A 732 31.91 1.12 -14.88
CA ILE A 732 32.96 2.15 -15.07
C ILE A 732 34.31 1.50 -15.38
N PHE A 733 34.60 0.37 -14.72
CA PHE A 733 35.84 -0.39 -14.93
C PHE A 733 35.94 -0.94 -16.35
N ILE A 734 34.83 -1.47 -16.89
CA ILE A 734 34.76 -1.95 -18.29
C ILE A 734 34.84 -0.77 -19.26
N GLN A 735 33.98 0.24 -19.08
CA GLN A 735 33.91 1.40 -19.94
C GLN A 735 33.41 2.64 -19.20
N ARG A 736 34.20 3.70 -19.26
CA ARG A 736 33.83 5.03 -18.74
C ARG A 736 32.70 5.64 -19.58
N SER A 737 31.46 5.52 -19.12
CA SER A 737 30.27 6.10 -19.75
C SER A 737 29.64 7.18 -18.87
N PHE A 738 28.88 8.09 -19.50
CA PHE A 738 28.13 9.11 -18.78
C PHE A 738 27.18 8.45 -17.76
N GLU A 739 26.46 7.41 -18.18
CA GLU A 739 25.42 6.75 -17.41
C GLU A 739 25.96 6.06 -16.15
N ALA A 740 27.13 5.42 -16.25
CA ALA A 740 27.71 4.73 -15.11
C ALA A 740 28.22 5.71 -14.06
N PHE A 741 28.91 6.79 -14.48
CA PHE A 741 29.28 7.87 -13.56
C PHE A 741 28.07 8.58 -12.97
N PHE A 742 27.05 8.84 -13.79
CA PHE A 742 25.83 9.47 -13.34
C PHE A 742 25.12 8.58 -12.32
N LEU A 743 24.88 7.29 -12.60
CA LEU A 743 24.29 6.35 -11.66
C LEU A 743 25.08 6.26 -10.34
N LYS A 744 26.41 6.19 -10.40
CA LYS A 744 27.25 6.15 -9.20
C LYS A 744 27.13 7.44 -8.37
N ALA A 745 27.30 8.59 -9.02
CA ALA A 745 27.17 9.91 -8.39
C ALA A 745 25.78 10.08 -7.76
N TYR A 746 24.80 9.57 -8.49
CA TYR A 746 23.42 9.51 -8.12
C TYR A 746 23.27 8.63 -6.87
N ILE A 747 23.52 7.33 -6.85
CA ILE A 747 23.36 6.51 -5.61
C ILE A 747 24.05 7.13 -4.36
N LEU A 748 25.25 7.67 -4.52
CA LEU A 748 26.01 8.28 -3.43
C LEU A 748 25.45 9.62 -2.94
N ALA A 749 24.84 10.42 -3.82
CA ALA A 749 24.16 11.62 -3.40
C ALA A 749 22.73 11.34 -2.90
N ASP A 750 22.30 10.10 -2.65
CA ASP A 750 21.06 9.80 -1.92
C ASP A 750 21.28 9.65 -0.40
N THR A 751 22.50 9.32 0.03
CA THR A 751 22.90 9.19 1.43
C THR A 751 23.43 10.49 2.02
N THR A 752 22.93 10.94 3.20
CA THR A 752 23.33 12.21 3.84
C THR A 752 24.82 12.50 3.68
N LEU A 753 25.17 13.40 2.77
CA LEU A 753 26.56 13.59 2.38
C LEU A 753 27.32 14.25 3.53
N ASP A 754 28.51 13.82 3.89
CA ASP A 754 29.45 14.67 4.64
C ASP A 754 30.23 15.58 3.66
N SER A 755 31.12 16.44 4.15
CA SER A 755 31.80 17.39 3.25
C SER A 755 32.72 16.65 2.26
N GLU A 756 33.24 15.50 2.64
CA GLU A 756 34.13 14.67 1.83
C GLU A 756 33.34 13.92 0.75
N SER A 757 32.20 13.31 1.10
CA SER A 757 31.30 12.65 0.15
C SER A 757 30.76 13.64 -0.87
N SER A 758 30.39 14.87 -0.47
CA SER A 758 29.95 15.90 -1.43
C SER A 758 31.04 16.23 -2.46
N ALA A 759 32.32 16.33 -2.03
CA ALA A 759 33.42 16.59 -2.95
C ALA A 759 33.66 15.43 -3.92
N TYR A 760 33.52 14.19 -3.44
CA TYR A 760 33.62 13.00 -4.28
C TYR A 760 32.50 12.93 -5.33
N VAL A 761 31.23 13.18 -4.94
CA VAL A 761 30.11 13.21 -5.90
C VAL A 761 30.29 14.34 -6.92
N ILE A 762 30.75 15.52 -6.51
CA ILE A 762 31.09 16.61 -7.44
C ILE A 762 32.11 16.13 -8.49
N GLN A 763 33.13 15.38 -8.08
CA GLN A 763 34.12 14.84 -9.00
C GLN A 763 33.51 13.80 -9.96
N LEU A 764 32.63 12.91 -9.47
CA LEU A 764 31.93 11.95 -10.31
C LEU A 764 31.03 12.63 -11.36
N LEU A 765 30.30 13.67 -10.99
CA LEU A 765 29.46 14.43 -11.94
C LEU A 765 30.30 15.20 -12.97
N LYS A 766 31.45 15.76 -12.57
CA LYS A 766 32.40 16.36 -13.52
C LYS A 766 32.97 15.32 -14.48
N ASP A 767 33.27 14.12 -14.00
CA ASP A 767 33.72 13.01 -14.84
C ASP A 767 32.61 12.53 -15.79
N ALA A 768 31.35 12.49 -15.35
CA ALA A 768 30.21 12.24 -16.22
C ALA A 768 30.12 13.28 -17.34
N LEU A 769 30.25 14.58 -17.02
CA LEU A 769 30.19 15.67 -18.00
C LEU A 769 31.33 15.65 -19.04
N ARG A 770 32.47 15.02 -18.72
CA ARG A 770 33.59 14.80 -19.66
C ARG A 770 33.31 13.67 -20.66
N CYS A 771 32.40 12.75 -20.35
CA CYS A 771 32.00 11.69 -21.26
C CYS A 771 31.11 12.21 -22.41
N PRO A 772 31.16 11.59 -23.60
CA PRO A 772 30.24 11.90 -24.68
C PRO A 772 28.78 11.67 -24.24
N SER A 773 27.95 12.70 -24.37
CA SER A 773 26.54 12.67 -23.98
C SER A 773 25.77 13.80 -24.66
N ASP A 774 24.44 13.72 -24.69
CA ASP A 774 23.59 14.75 -25.29
C ASP A 774 23.32 15.90 -24.31
N GLY A 775 22.84 17.03 -24.85
CA GLY A 775 22.54 18.22 -24.04
C GLY A 775 21.53 17.93 -22.93
N LEU A 776 20.60 17.00 -23.17
CA LEU A 776 19.61 16.61 -22.20
C LEU A 776 20.23 16.00 -20.93
N ARG A 777 21.03 14.94 -21.07
CA ARG A 777 21.69 14.25 -19.95
C ARG A 777 22.69 15.17 -19.25
N LYS A 778 23.44 15.94 -20.03
CA LYS A 778 24.35 16.96 -19.48
C LYS A 778 23.60 17.99 -18.64
N GLY A 779 22.39 18.38 -19.03
CA GLY A 779 21.49 19.24 -18.26
C GLY A 779 21.14 18.65 -16.90
N GLN A 780 20.80 17.36 -16.83
CA GLN A 780 20.52 16.67 -15.57
C GLN A 780 21.75 16.61 -14.66
N ALA A 781 22.92 16.27 -15.21
CA ALA A 781 24.17 16.26 -14.44
C ALA A 781 24.55 17.64 -13.92
N LEU A 782 24.42 18.69 -14.73
CA LEU A 782 24.66 20.08 -14.32
C LEU A 782 23.67 20.54 -13.25
N ASN A 783 22.39 20.17 -13.37
CA ASN A 783 21.38 20.47 -12.36
C ASN A 783 21.69 19.81 -11.01
N ASN A 784 22.06 18.52 -11.02
CA ASN A 784 22.43 17.79 -9.81
C ASN A 784 23.74 18.35 -9.21
N LEU A 785 24.71 18.69 -10.06
CA LEU A 785 25.98 19.31 -9.65
C LEU A 785 25.74 20.67 -8.98
N GLY A 786 24.86 21.50 -9.57
CA GLY A 786 24.45 22.78 -9.00
C GLY A 786 23.82 22.62 -7.62
N SER A 787 23.02 21.58 -7.40
CA SER A 787 22.41 21.34 -6.08
C SER A 787 23.43 20.98 -5.03
N ILE A 788 24.38 20.09 -5.36
CA ILE A 788 25.42 19.70 -4.40
C ILE A 788 26.29 20.91 -4.06
N TYR A 789 26.59 21.79 -5.03
CA TYR A 789 27.28 23.05 -4.73
C TYR A 789 26.45 23.96 -3.82
N ALA A 790 25.15 24.09 -4.06
CA ALA A 790 24.25 24.87 -3.18
C ALA A 790 24.24 24.29 -1.75
N ASP A 791 24.22 22.97 -1.61
CA ASP A 791 24.25 22.27 -0.31
C ASP A 791 25.60 22.44 0.41
N CYS A 792 26.68 22.63 -0.35
CA CYS A 792 28.00 22.98 0.17
C CYS A 792 28.16 24.49 0.46
N GLY A 793 27.12 25.32 0.27
CA GLY A 793 27.18 26.78 0.41
C GLY A 793 27.96 27.49 -0.70
N LYS A 794 28.36 26.78 -1.77
CA LYS A 794 29.11 27.31 -2.92
C LYS A 794 28.14 27.89 -3.95
N LEU A 795 27.45 28.96 -3.57
CA LEU A 795 26.30 29.51 -4.32
C LEU A 795 26.64 30.01 -5.73
N GLU A 796 27.82 30.61 -5.96
CA GLU A 796 28.20 31.08 -7.30
C GLU A 796 28.44 29.92 -8.27
N PHE A 797 29.19 28.89 -7.83
CA PHE A 797 29.36 27.67 -8.63
C PHE A 797 28.04 26.95 -8.90
N ALA A 798 27.10 27.00 -7.96
CA ALA A 798 25.76 26.47 -8.17
C ALA A 798 25.00 27.25 -9.25
N ALA A 799 25.00 28.58 -9.19
CA ALA A 799 24.39 29.44 -10.19
C ALA A 799 24.97 29.19 -11.59
N ASP A 800 26.30 29.12 -11.71
CA ASP A 800 26.98 28.84 -12.98
C ASP A 800 26.54 27.50 -13.59
N CYS A 801 26.39 26.46 -12.76
CA CYS A 801 25.91 25.15 -13.22
C CYS A 801 24.45 25.22 -13.70
N TYR A 802 23.58 25.95 -12.99
CA TYR A 802 22.19 26.11 -13.41
C TYR A 802 22.04 26.94 -14.67
N VAL A 803 22.80 28.02 -14.82
CA VAL A 803 22.84 28.82 -16.06
C VAL A 803 23.34 27.97 -17.22
N SER A 804 24.43 27.22 -17.03
CA SER A 804 24.94 26.29 -18.05
C SER A 804 23.92 25.22 -18.43
N ALA A 805 23.10 24.75 -17.48
CA ALA A 805 22.02 23.81 -17.74
C ALA A 805 20.87 24.48 -18.53
N LEU A 806 20.55 25.74 -18.26
CA LEU A 806 19.56 26.51 -19.01
C LEU A 806 20.01 26.82 -20.44
N ASP A 807 21.31 27.05 -20.66
CA ASP A 807 21.90 27.27 -21.99
C ASP A 807 21.72 26.05 -22.91
N ILE A 808 21.71 24.85 -22.33
CA ILE A 808 21.36 23.60 -23.03
C ILE A 808 19.89 23.21 -22.85
N LYS A 809 19.04 24.21 -22.61
CA LYS A 809 17.57 24.12 -22.50
C LYS A 809 17.04 23.15 -21.44
N HIS A 810 17.77 22.90 -20.36
CA HIS A 810 17.26 22.12 -19.23
C HIS A 810 16.36 22.97 -18.32
N THR A 811 15.07 23.02 -18.64
CA THR A 811 14.08 23.90 -17.98
C THR A 811 14.02 23.78 -16.45
N ARG A 812 14.21 22.58 -15.90
CA ARG A 812 14.18 22.36 -14.44
C ARG A 812 15.27 23.13 -13.69
N ALA A 813 16.34 23.58 -14.35
CA ALA A 813 17.39 24.38 -13.73
C ALA A 813 16.90 25.74 -13.20
N HIS A 814 15.78 26.28 -13.72
CA HIS A 814 15.14 27.47 -13.13
C HIS A 814 14.78 27.26 -11.64
N GLN A 815 14.33 26.06 -11.27
CA GLN A 815 14.04 25.71 -9.87
C GLN A 815 15.29 25.79 -8.99
N GLY A 816 16.41 25.29 -9.50
CA GLY A 816 17.71 25.33 -8.81
C GLY A 816 18.24 26.75 -8.66
N LEU A 817 18.11 27.57 -9.71
CA LEU A 817 18.54 28.96 -9.67
C LEU A 817 17.68 29.81 -8.70
N ALA A 818 16.36 29.59 -8.68
CA ALA A 818 15.48 30.19 -7.69
C ALA A 818 15.91 29.85 -6.25
N ARG A 819 16.29 28.60 -5.99
CA ARG A 819 16.84 28.18 -4.69
C ARG A 819 18.12 28.93 -4.34
N VAL A 820 19.03 29.13 -5.29
CA VAL A 820 20.27 29.90 -5.07
C VAL A 820 19.96 31.36 -4.69
N TYR A 821 19.06 32.02 -5.43
CA TYR A 821 18.64 33.40 -5.09
C TYR A 821 17.98 33.46 -3.71
N HIS A 822 17.15 32.48 -3.36
CA HIS A 822 16.56 32.40 -2.03
C HIS A 822 17.62 32.25 -0.92
N LEU A 823 18.64 31.40 -1.12
CA LEU A 823 19.77 31.26 -0.19
C LEU A 823 20.62 32.53 -0.09
N LYS A 824 20.67 33.36 -1.15
CA LYS A 824 21.23 34.73 -1.12
C LYS A 824 20.31 35.77 -0.48
N ASN A 825 19.15 35.35 0.05
CA ASN A 825 18.12 36.20 0.64
C ASN A 825 17.40 37.13 -0.37
N GLU A 826 17.43 36.80 -1.66
CA GLU A 826 16.79 37.53 -2.76
C GLU A 826 15.45 36.88 -3.13
N ARG A 827 14.50 36.89 -2.20
CA ARG A 827 13.24 36.15 -2.32
C ARG A 827 12.39 36.54 -3.55
N LYS A 828 12.36 37.82 -3.90
CA LYS A 828 11.63 38.31 -5.09
C LYS A 828 12.23 37.78 -6.39
N VAL A 829 13.56 37.79 -6.51
CA VAL A 829 14.27 37.27 -7.69
C VAL A 829 14.04 35.76 -7.82
N ALA A 830 14.03 35.03 -6.70
CA ALA A 830 13.68 33.61 -6.69
C ALA A 830 12.25 33.35 -7.21
N TYR A 831 11.28 34.16 -6.78
CA TYR A 831 9.89 34.07 -7.26
C TYR A 831 9.76 34.37 -8.75
N ASP A 832 10.42 35.42 -9.23
CA ASP A 832 10.43 35.81 -10.64
C ASP A 832 11.09 34.73 -11.50
N GLU A 833 12.18 34.13 -11.03
CA GLU A 833 12.85 33.02 -11.71
C GLU A 833 11.97 31.77 -11.81
N MET A 834 11.21 31.46 -10.77
CA MET A 834 10.24 30.37 -10.79
C MET A 834 9.05 30.66 -11.71
N THR A 835 8.69 31.93 -11.89
CA THR A 835 7.66 32.34 -12.85
C THR A 835 8.09 32.06 -14.30
N LYS A 836 9.38 32.24 -14.62
CA LYS A 836 9.94 31.82 -15.94
C LYS A 836 9.81 30.31 -16.16
N LEU A 837 9.91 29.51 -15.09
CA LEU A 837 9.66 28.07 -15.20
C LEU A 837 8.20 27.79 -15.51
N ILE A 838 7.26 28.45 -14.85
CA ILE A 838 5.80 28.29 -15.10
C ILE A 838 5.41 28.74 -16.51
N GLU A 839 6.09 29.75 -17.08
CA GLU A 839 5.86 30.17 -18.47
C GLU A 839 6.23 29.08 -19.48
N LYS A 840 7.23 28.24 -19.17
CA LYS A 840 7.71 27.14 -20.03
C LYS A 840 7.05 25.79 -19.72
N ALA A 841 6.93 25.49 -18.43
CA ALA A 841 6.20 24.39 -17.83
C ALA A 841 4.81 24.94 -17.50
N GLN A 842 4.06 25.06 -18.57
CA GLN A 842 2.75 25.64 -18.56
C GLN A 842 1.83 24.53 -17.95
N TYR A 843 0.99 24.88 -16.96
CA TYR A 843 0.20 23.98 -16.06
C TYR A 843 0.96 23.04 -15.09
N SER A 844 2.11 23.48 -14.54
CA SER A 844 2.82 22.72 -13.48
C SER A 844 2.36 22.97 -12.09
N ALA A 845 1.54 22.04 -11.59
CA ALA A 845 1.30 21.91 -10.17
C ALA A 845 2.60 21.84 -9.34
N SER A 846 3.66 21.13 -9.77
CA SER A 846 4.94 21.20 -9.05
C SER A 846 5.59 22.58 -9.08
N ALA A 847 5.45 23.33 -10.18
CA ALA A 847 6.07 24.63 -10.29
C ALA A 847 5.35 25.66 -9.42
N TYR A 848 4.02 25.65 -9.38
CA TYR A 848 3.25 26.45 -8.43
C TYR A 848 3.58 26.07 -6.98
N GLU A 849 3.66 24.78 -6.67
CA GLU A 849 4.10 24.30 -5.35
C GLU A 849 5.47 24.86 -4.97
N LYS A 850 6.46 24.75 -5.87
CA LYS A 850 7.81 25.25 -5.61
C LYS A 850 7.90 26.77 -5.56
N ARG A 851 7.08 27.48 -6.33
CA ARG A 851 7.02 28.95 -6.25
C ARG A 851 6.45 29.44 -4.93
N SER A 852 5.50 28.69 -4.35
CA SER A 852 4.89 29.02 -3.05
C SER A 852 5.91 29.16 -1.91
N GLU A 853 7.06 28.48 -1.99
CA GLU A 853 8.16 28.58 -1.02
C GLU A 853 8.78 30.00 -1.02
N TYR A 854 8.73 30.69 -2.16
CA TYR A 854 9.40 31.97 -2.39
C TYR A 854 8.48 33.19 -2.33
N CYS A 855 7.22 33.06 -1.90
CA CYS A 855 6.30 34.19 -1.77
C CYS A 855 5.69 34.31 -0.37
N ASP A 856 5.01 35.43 -0.15
CA ASP A 856 4.28 35.66 1.10
C ASP A 856 3.07 34.73 1.20
N ARG A 857 2.58 34.56 2.43
CA ARG A 857 1.55 33.60 2.80
C ARG A 857 0.32 33.59 1.88
N ASP A 858 -0.21 34.76 1.51
CA ASP A 858 -1.40 34.86 0.65
C ASP A 858 -1.12 34.41 -0.79
N MET A 859 0.02 34.83 -1.35
CA MET A 859 0.47 34.39 -2.67
C MET A 859 0.75 32.88 -2.67
N ALA A 860 1.35 32.36 -1.60
CA ALA A 860 1.62 30.94 -1.43
C ALA A 860 0.32 30.14 -1.38
N SER A 861 -0.68 30.60 -0.63
CA SER A 861 -2.00 29.96 -0.59
C SER A 861 -2.68 29.93 -1.95
N ASN A 862 -2.55 31.01 -2.75
CA ASN A 862 -3.10 31.06 -4.11
C ASN A 862 -2.38 30.08 -5.06
N ASP A 863 -1.04 30.08 -5.05
CA ASP A 863 -0.23 29.14 -5.84
C ASP A 863 -0.55 27.69 -5.47
N LEU A 864 -0.67 27.38 -4.17
CA LEU A 864 -1.01 26.04 -3.70
C LEU A 864 -2.45 25.64 -4.02
N SER A 865 -3.38 26.61 -4.05
CA SER A 865 -4.75 26.34 -4.50
C SER A 865 -4.77 25.99 -5.99
N LEU A 866 -4.03 26.71 -6.83
CA LEU A 866 -3.85 26.35 -8.25
C LEU A 866 -3.16 24.99 -8.40
N ALA A 867 -2.15 24.70 -7.58
CA ALA A 867 -1.48 23.40 -7.58
C ALA A 867 -2.47 22.25 -7.31
N THR A 868 -3.38 22.39 -6.33
CA THR A 868 -4.41 21.36 -6.06
C THR A 868 -5.48 21.24 -7.14
N GLN A 869 -5.75 22.30 -7.91
CA GLN A 869 -6.68 22.24 -9.04
C GLN A 869 -6.08 21.48 -10.23
N LEU A 870 -4.77 21.68 -10.45
CA LEU A 870 -4.01 21.03 -11.53
C LEU A 870 -3.63 19.58 -11.19
N ASP A 871 -3.23 19.33 -9.94
CA ASP A 871 -2.92 18.00 -9.42
C ASP A 871 -3.44 17.84 -7.99
N PRO A 872 -4.63 17.25 -7.82
CA PRO A 872 -5.21 16.98 -6.51
C PRO A 872 -4.44 15.95 -5.67
N LEU A 873 -3.56 15.13 -6.27
CA LEU A 873 -2.82 14.07 -5.57
C LEU A 873 -1.63 14.59 -4.77
N ARG A 874 -1.20 15.83 -5.00
CA ARG A 874 -0.12 16.47 -4.24
C ARG A 874 -0.56 16.76 -2.81
N THR A 875 0.15 16.19 -1.85
CA THR A 875 -0.24 16.27 -0.42
C THR A 875 0.33 17.50 0.29
N TYR A 876 1.42 18.09 -0.22
CA TYR A 876 2.02 19.30 0.38
C TYR A 876 1.07 20.51 0.41
N PRO A 877 0.37 20.87 -0.67
CA PRO A 877 -0.57 22.00 -0.65
C PRO A 877 -1.62 21.93 0.46
N TYR A 878 -2.23 20.76 0.68
CA TYR A 878 -3.22 20.57 1.75
C TYR A 878 -2.59 20.72 3.12
N ARG A 879 -1.42 20.11 3.36
CA ARG A 879 -0.69 20.22 4.64
C ARG A 879 -0.30 21.65 4.96
N TYR A 880 0.21 22.38 3.98
CA TYR A 880 0.60 23.78 4.15
C TYR A 880 -0.61 24.66 4.46
N ARG A 881 -1.68 24.57 3.65
CA ARG A 881 -2.90 25.37 3.86
C ARG A 881 -3.58 25.03 5.20
N ALA A 882 -3.56 23.77 5.61
CA ALA A 882 -4.09 23.36 6.90
C ALA A 882 -3.25 23.91 8.08
N ALA A 883 -1.92 23.89 7.98
CA ALA A 883 -1.03 24.49 8.99
C ALA A 883 -1.23 26.01 9.11
N VAL A 884 -1.32 26.69 7.97
CA VAL A 884 -1.68 28.11 7.86
C VAL A 884 -3.00 28.38 8.59
N LEU A 885 -4.05 27.60 8.33
CA LEU A 885 -5.35 27.74 9.01
C LEU A 885 -5.26 27.47 10.51
N MET A 886 -4.41 26.54 10.96
CA MET A 886 -4.15 26.32 12.37
C MET A 886 -3.48 27.52 13.04
N ASP A 887 -2.49 28.13 12.38
CA ASP A 887 -1.83 29.35 12.87
C ASP A 887 -2.82 30.53 12.98
N ASP A 888 -3.84 30.57 12.10
CA ASP A 888 -4.94 31.53 12.15
C ASP A 888 -6.03 31.19 13.18
N GLN A 889 -5.84 30.14 13.99
CA GLN A 889 -6.81 29.64 14.97
C GLN A 889 -8.14 29.16 14.34
N LYS A 890 -8.13 28.85 13.03
CA LYS A 890 -9.26 28.27 12.29
C LYS A 890 -9.19 26.75 12.31
N GLU A 891 -9.20 26.19 13.50
CA GLU A 891 -8.92 24.76 13.75
C GLU A 891 -9.85 23.81 12.97
N ALA A 892 -11.14 24.14 12.91
CA ALA A 892 -12.13 23.33 12.19
C ALA A 892 -11.90 23.33 10.66
N GLU A 893 -11.54 24.48 10.09
CA GLU A 893 -11.22 24.59 8.66
C GLU A 893 -9.91 23.86 8.33
N ALA A 894 -8.92 23.91 9.23
CA ALA A 894 -7.66 23.19 9.06
C ALA A 894 -7.86 21.67 9.00
N VAL A 895 -8.61 21.11 9.93
CA VAL A 895 -8.95 19.68 9.94
C VAL A 895 -9.74 19.30 8.69
N GLU A 896 -10.68 20.15 8.26
CA GLU A 896 -11.46 19.89 7.05
C GLU A 896 -10.62 19.95 5.78
N GLU A 897 -9.59 20.81 5.72
CA GLU A 897 -8.67 20.86 4.60
C GLU A 897 -7.87 19.55 4.44
N LEU A 898 -7.45 18.93 5.56
CA LEU A 898 -6.83 17.60 5.54
C LEU A 898 -7.84 16.50 5.21
N ASN A 899 -9.08 16.61 5.70
CA ASN A 899 -10.14 15.63 5.41
C ASN A 899 -10.41 15.49 3.91
N LYS A 900 -10.36 16.60 3.15
CA LYS A 900 -10.55 16.57 1.69
C LYS A 900 -9.55 15.65 1.02
N ALA A 901 -8.26 15.80 1.32
CA ALA A 901 -7.20 14.98 0.73
C ALA A 901 -7.21 13.53 1.22
N ILE A 902 -7.40 13.32 2.53
CA ILE A 902 -7.43 11.99 3.15
C ILE A 902 -8.60 11.15 2.60
N ALA A 903 -9.69 11.76 2.14
CA ALA A 903 -10.84 11.06 1.58
C ALA A 903 -10.51 10.25 0.32
N PHE A 904 -9.58 10.71 -0.52
CA PHE A 904 -9.19 10.02 -1.75
C PHE A 904 -7.73 9.53 -1.77
N ARG A 905 -6.86 10.09 -0.91
CA ARG A 905 -5.46 9.68 -0.78
C ARG A 905 -5.00 9.82 0.68
N PRO A 906 -5.31 8.88 1.57
CA PRO A 906 -4.68 8.85 2.89
C PRO A 906 -3.18 8.57 2.74
N ASP A 907 -2.35 9.46 3.28
CA ASP A 907 -0.92 9.23 3.43
C ASP A 907 -0.54 9.31 4.91
N LEU A 908 0.63 8.76 5.24
CA LEU A 908 1.12 8.73 6.62
C LEU A 908 1.31 10.15 7.18
N GLN A 909 1.82 11.08 6.38
CA GLN A 909 2.15 12.43 6.82
C GLN A 909 0.89 13.27 7.14
N MET A 910 -0.18 13.17 6.33
CA MET A 910 -1.44 13.87 6.58
C MET A 910 -2.18 13.26 7.77
N LEU A 911 -2.17 11.94 7.94
CA LEU A 911 -2.75 11.29 9.12
C LEU A 911 -2.02 11.71 10.40
N HIS A 912 -0.67 11.70 10.38
CA HIS A 912 0.13 12.21 11.50
C HIS A 912 -0.18 13.68 11.81
N LEU A 913 -0.22 14.54 10.79
CA LEU A 913 -0.51 15.96 10.96
C LEU A 913 -1.92 16.20 11.53
N ARG A 914 -2.93 15.48 11.01
CA ARG A 914 -4.31 15.58 11.52
C ARG A 914 -4.42 15.05 12.95
N ALA A 915 -3.66 14.01 13.31
CA ALA A 915 -3.56 13.54 14.69
C ALA A 915 -2.99 14.62 15.62
N ALA A 916 -1.90 15.29 15.21
CA ALA A 916 -1.30 16.39 15.98
C ALA A 916 -2.26 17.58 16.13
N PHE A 917 -3.05 17.88 15.09
CA PHE A 917 -4.09 18.90 15.14
C PHE A 917 -5.21 18.53 16.11
N HIS A 918 -5.66 17.27 16.10
CA HIS A 918 -6.63 16.79 17.07
C HIS A 918 -6.09 16.82 18.50
N GLU A 919 -4.81 16.48 18.72
CA GLU A 919 -4.14 16.62 20.01
C GLU A 919 -4.16 18.08 20.50
N SER A 920 -3.81 19.04 19.62
CA SER A 920 -3.78 20.46 20.00
C SER A 920 -5.16 21.04 20.32
N ILE A 921 -6.20 20.56 19.63
CA ILE A 921 -7.62 20.91 19.90
C ILE A 921 -8.11 20.24 21.21
N GLY A 922 -7.46 19.16 21.64
CA GLY A 922 -7.85 18.33 22.79
C GLY A 922 -8.83 17.19 22.45
N ASP A 923 -9.02 16.88 21.16
CA ASP A 923 -9.75 15.70 20.70
C ASP A 923 -8.84 14.46 20.64
N PHE A 924 -8.51 13.94 21.82
CA PHE A 924 -7.62 12.78 21.96
C PHE A 924 -8.17 11.51 21.30
N VAL A 925 -9.48 11.39 21.12
CA VAL A 925 -10.10 10.19 20.50
C VAL A 925 -9.79 10.17 19.01
N SER A 926 -10.02 11.29 18.31
CA SER A 926 -9.68 11.39 16.90
C SER A 926 -8.16 11.34 16.69
N ALA A 927 -7.38 11.98 17.57
CA ALA A 927 -5.92 11.96 17.51
C ALA A 927 -5.38 10.52 17.62
N HIS A 928 -5.87 9.75 18.60
CA HIS A 928 -5.47 8.35 18.79
C HIS A 928 -5.80 7.49 17.58
N ARG A 929 -7.01 7.62 17.03
CA ARG A 929 -7.46 6.90 15.84
C ARG A 929 -6.57 7.20 14.62
N ASP A 930 -6.22 8.47 14.40
CA ASP A 930 -5.36 8.86 13.29
C ASP A 930 -3.92 8.36 13.48
N CYS A 931 -3.40 8.35 14.72
CA CYS A 931 -2.12 7.72 15.04
C CYS A 931 -2.12 6.22 14.73
N GLU A 932 -3.15 5.48 15.17
CA GLU A 932 -3.27 4.04 14.88
C GLU A 932 -3.36 3.78 13.37
N ALA A 933 -4.13 4.58 12.64
CA ALA A 933 -4.22 4.47 11.19
C ALA A 933 -2.86 4.76 10.50
N ALA A 934 -2.13 5.78 10.95
CA ALA A 934 -0.79 6.09 10.44
C ALA A 934 0.24 4.99 10.77
N LEU A 935 0.20 4.43 11.98
CA LEU A 935 1.06 3.31 12.39
C LEU A 935 0.68 2.00 11.69
N CYS A 936 -0.57 1.85 11.26
CA CYS A 936 -0.95 0.78 10.36
C CYS A 936 -0.16 0.89 9.04
N LEU A 937 -0.04 2.10 8.46
CA LEU A 937 0.70 2.31 7.22
C LEU A 937 2.22 2.12 7.37
N ASP A 938 2.80 2.64 8.46
CA ASP A 938 4.20 2.40 8.83
C ASP A 938 4.38 2.29 10.35
N PRO A 939 4.56 1.07 10.87
CA PRO A 939 4.72 0.84 12.31
C PRO A 939 5.99 1.49 12.91
N ASN A 940 6.98 1.80 12.07
CA ASN A 940 8.29 2.28 12.52
C ASN A 940 8.43 3.81 12.46
N HIS A 941 7.35 4.54 12.18
CA HIS A 941 7.38 6.00 12.10
C HIS A 941 7.51 6.65 13.49
N LYS A 942 8.75 7.03 13.86
CA LYS A 942 9.12 7.54 15.19
C LYS A 942 8.21 8.64 15.71
N ASP A 943 7.97 9.68 14.91
CA ASP A 943 7.18 10.84 15.36
C ASP A 943 5.73 10.46 15.67
N THR A 944 5.15 9.52 14.89
CA THR A 944 3.79 9.02 15.17
C THR A 944 3.78 8.13 16.40
N VAL A 945 4.79 7.29 16.61
CA VAL A 945 4.92 6.46 17.82
C VAL A 945 5.01 7.35 19.07
N ASP A 946 5.79 8.42 19.02
CA ASP A 946 5.95 9.36 20.14
C ASP A 946 4.65 10.12 20.43
N LEU A 947 3.96 10.58 19.40
CA LEU A 947 2.64 11.20 19.51
C LEU A 947 1.62 10.22 20.10
N TYR A 948 1.58 8.99 19.60
CA TYR A 948 0.71 7.93 20.09
C TYR A 948 0.91 7.65 21.59
N LYS A 949 2.16 7.45 22.02
CA LYS A 949 2.50 7.22 23.43
C LYS A 949 2.11 8.40 24.32
N ARG A 950 2.32 9.62 23.85
CA ARG A 950 1.95 10.85 24.57
C ARG A 950 0.44 10.94 24.78
N ILE A 951 -0.34 10.70 23.72
CA ILE A 951 -1.81 10.67 23.78
C ILE A 951 -2.29 9.57 24.73
N GLN A 952 -1.68 8.37 24.68
CA GLN A 952 -2.01 7.25 25.55
C GLN A 952 -1.77 7.60 27.03
N GLY A 953 -0.65 8.25 27.34
CA GLY A 953 -0.33 8.72 28.70
C GLY A 953 -1.31 9.77 29.23
N GLN A 954 -1.71 10.74 28.39
CA GLN A 954 -2.68 11.76 28.77
C GLN A 954 -4.10 11.19 28.93
N ALA A 955 -4.50 10.26 28.06
CA ALA A 955 -5.79 9.57 28.16
C ALA A 955 -5.88 8.73 29.45
N ALA A 956 -4.78 8.10 29.88
CA ALA A 956 -4.72 7.39 31.16
C ALA A 956 -4.90 8.34 32.36
N HIS A 957 -4.28 9.52 32.32
CA HIS A 957 -4.44 10.55 33.35
C HIS A 957 -5.88 11.08 33.44
N LEU A 958 -6.52 11.36 32.29
CA LEU A 958 -7.92 11.78 32.22
C LEU A 958 -8.88 10.71 32.75
N ARG A 959 -8.71 9.45 32.34
CA ARG A 959 -9.52 8.32 32.86
C ARG A 959 -9.37 8.14 34.37
N MET A 960 -8.15 8.31 34.90
CA MET A 960 -7.92 8.25 36.34
C MET A 960 -8.65 9.38 37.07
N MET A 961 -8.59 10.61 36.55
CA MET A 961 -9.35 11.74 37.11
C MET A 961 -10.86 11.54 37.05
N ASP A 962 -11.42 11.02 35.95
CA ASP A 962 -12.84 10.73 35.83
C ASP A 962 -13.29 9.63 36.82
N THR A 963 -12.47 8.60 37.01
CA THR A 963 -12.73 7.53 37.97
C THR A 963 -12.71 8.06 39.40
N ILE A 964 -11.74 8.92 39.73
CA ILE A 964 -11.66 9.60 41.03
C ILE A 964 -12.88 10.51 41.22
N PHE A 965 -13.24 11.31 40.22
CA PHE A 965 -14.40 12.21 40.30
C PHE A 965 -15.72 11.43 40.46
N HIS A 966 -15.86 10.28 39.79
CA HIS A 966 -17.00 9.38 39.97
C HIS A 966 -17.06 8.83 41.40
N HIS A 967 -15.94 8.37 41.95
CA HIS A 967 -15.86 7.89 43.34
C HIS A 967 -16.16 9.02 44.33
N CYS A 968 -15.61 10.22 44.13
CA CYS A 968 -15.91 11.40 44.94
C CYS A 968 -17.41 11.76 44.88
N LYS A 969 -18.06 11.66 43.71
CA LYS A 969 -19.49 11.92 43.55
C LYS A 969 -20.35 10.86 44.25
N GLN A 970 -19.94 9.59 44.23
CA GLN A 970 -20.61 8.52 44.99
C GLN A 970 -20.46 8.72 46.50
N LEU A 971 -19.24 9.05 46.96
CA LEU A 971 -18.98 9.36 48.38
C LEU A 971 -19.78 10.58 48.86
N LEU A 972 -19.86 11.64 48.06
CA LEU A 972 -20.67 12.82 48.39
C LEU A 972 -22.17 12.49 48.45
N LYS A 973 -22.68 11.63 47.56
CA LYS A 973 -24.06 11.13 47.63
C LYS A 973 -24.32 10.35 48.92
N LEU A 974 -23.39 9.47 49.32
CA LEU A 974 -23.49 8.73 50.58
C LEU A 974 -23.46 9.68 51.79
N PHE A 975 -22.58 10.68 51.78
CA PHE A 975 -22.48 11.66 52.86
C PHE A 975 -23.73 12.55 52.99
N LEU A 976 -24.31 12.97 51.86
CA LEU A 976 -25.58 13.71 51.84
C LEU A 976 -26.76 12.84 52.27
N PHE A 977 -26.75 11.55 51.93
CA PHE A 977 -27.75 10.58 52.38
C PHE A 977 -27.67 10.35 53.89
N GLU A 978 -26.46 10.20 54.44
CA GLU A 978 -26.22 10.04 55.89
C GLU A 978 -26.63 11.30 56.68
N ARG A 979 -26.38 12.49 56.12
CA ARG A 979 -26.81 13.77 56.71
C ARG A 979 -28.34 13.96 56.64
N HIS A 980 -28.97 13.53 55.55
CA HIS A 980 -30.44 13.49 55.44
C HIS A 980 -31.06 12.47 56.39
N TYR A 981 -30.44 11.30 56.54
CA TYR A 981 -30.87 10.26 57.48
C TYR A 981 -30.78 10.75 58.93
N ASN A 982 -29.67 11.37 59.32
CA ASN A 982 -29.50 11.97 60.65
C ASN A 982 -30.44 13.17 60.88
N TRP A 983 -30.74 13.97 59.85
CA TRP A 983 -31.73 15.05 59.94
C TRP A 983 -33.15 14.49 60.13
N ILE A 984 -33.54 13.45 59.40
CA ILE A 984 -34.84 12.77 59.54
C ILE A 984 -34.95 12.07 60.89
N HIS A 985 -33.89 11.41 61.36
CA HIS A 985 -33.87 10.71 62.64
C HIS A 985 -34.03 11.70 63.82
N ASN A 986 -33.36 12.86 63.76
CA ASN A 986 -33.53 13.92 64.75
C ASN A 986 -34.89 14.64 64.64
N PHE A 987 -35.55 14.61 63.48
CA PHE A 987 -36.91 15.13 63.31
C PHE A 987 -38.00 14.13 63.77
N SER A 988 -37.68 12.83 63.84
CA SER A 988 -38.63 11.76 64.18
C SER A 988 -38.84 11.53 65.68
N GLU A 989 -38.08 12.17 66.57
CA GLU A 989 -38.27 12.04 68.03
C GLU A 989 -39.41 12.89 68.61
N GLY A 990 -40.24 13.53 67.76
CA GLY A 990 -41.21 14.53 68.21
C GLY A 990 -42.69 14.32 67.88
N LEU A 991 -43.14 13.23 67.21
CA LEU A 991 -44.55 13.13 66.77
C LEU A 991 -45.14 11.70 66.85
N SER A 992 -46.34 11.62 67.44
CA SER A 992 -47.15 10.42 67.71
C SER A 992 -47.88 9.87 66.46
N PRO A 993 -48.20 8.56 66.41
CA PRO A 993 -48.60 7.88 65.19
C PRO A 993 -50.12 7.93 64.95
N LEU A 994 -50.62 8.93 64.20
CA LEU A 994 -51.87 8.84 63.44
C LEU A 994 -52.12 10.11 62.59
N GLN A 995 -51.30 10.31 61.56
CA GLN A 995 -51.61 11.11 60.37
C GLN A 995 -50.51 10.94 59.31
N ILE A 996 -50.45 9.77 58.66
CA ILE A 996 -49.66 9.58 57.42
C ILE A 996 -50.49 8.73 56.46
N VAL A 997 -51.47 9.36 55.80
CA VAL A 997 -52.00 8.90 54.51
C VAL A 997 -52.14 10.14 53.64
N GLN A 998 -51.45 10.13 52.49
CA GLN A 998 -51.40 11.12 51.40
C GLN A 998 -50.45 12.33 51.57
N CYS A 999 -49.17 12.13 51.24
CA CYS A 999 -48.42 13.04 50.34
C CYS A 999 -47.14 12.36 49.81
N PRO A 1000 -46.82 12.42 48.50
CA PRO A 1000 -45.63 11.80 47.93
C PRO A 1000 -44.40 12.68 48.20
N ILE A 1001 -43.39 12.14 48.86
CA ILE A 1001 -42.13 12.85 49.07
C ILE A 1001 -41.35 12.84 47.74
N HIS A 1002 -41.41 13.97 47.01
CA HIS A 1002 -40.48 14.30 45.93
C HIS A 1002 -39.06 14.49 46.49
N SER A 1003 -38.29 13.42 46.62
CA SER A 1003 -36.86 13.47 46.96
C SER A 1003 -35.94 13.74 45.76
N GLY A 1004 -36.47 13.72 44.53
CA GLY A 1004 -35.70 13.99 43.31
C GLY A 1004 -35.47 15.47 42.97
N ALA A 1005 -36.31 16.39 43.45
CA ALA A 1005 -36.32 17.78 42.96
C ALA A 1005 -35.42 18.76 43.76
N ILE A 1006 -34.85 18.34 44.89
CA ILE A 1006 -34.02 19.21 45.75
C ILE A 1006 -32.53 19.13 45.34
N ILE A 1007 -32.07 17.99 44.83
CA ILE A 1007 -30.67 17.82 44.40
C ILE A 1007 -30.37 18.64 43.13
N ASP A 1008 -31.34 18.79 42.22
CA ASP A 1008 -31.17 19.58 40.99
C ASP A 1008 -31.30 21.10 41.21
N ARG A 1009 -31.83 21.57 42.35
CA ARG A 1009 -31.93 23.01 42.65
C ARG A 1009 -30.69 23.60 43.32
N VAL A 1010 -29.83 22.78 43.92
CA VAL A 1010 -28.62 23.23 44.62
C VAL A 1010 -27.40 23.32 43.69
N TRP A 1011 -27.46 22.75 42.48
CA TRP A 1011 -26.39 22.84 41.49
C TRP A 1011 -26.81 23.63 40.25
N LYS A 1012 -26.81 24.97 40.35
CA LYS A 1012 -26.65 25.85 39.19
C LYS A 1012 -25.17 26.16 39.04
N PRO A 1013 -24.45 25.57 38.06
CA PRO A 1013 -23.09 26.02 37.77
C PRO A 1013 -23.16 27.42 37.17
N THR A 1014 -22.68 28.41 37.92
CA THR A 1014 -22.47 29.78 37.44
C THR A 1014 -21.16 29.85 36.66
N SER A 1015 -21.11 29.18 35.50
CA SER A 1015 -20.22 29.58 34.41
C SER A 1015 -20.77 29.05 33.08
N ASN A 1016 -20.93 29.94 32.10
CA ASN A 1016 -21.38 29.58 30.75
C ASN A 1016 -20.35 28.71 29.99
N GLU A 1017 -19.09 28.65 30.45
CA GLU A 1017 -18.06 27.79 29.86
C GLU A 1017 -18.28 26.29 30.12
N PHE A 1018 -18.95 25.92 31.23
CA PHE A 1018 -19.14 24.50 31.57
C PHE A 1018 -20.27 23.82 30.77
N LYS A 1019 -21.30 24.59 30.35
CA LYS A 1019 -22.42 24.04 29.56
C LYS A 1019 -22.06 23.75 28.11
N GLN A 1020 -21.09 24.46 27.53
CA GLN A 1020 -20.68 24.25 26.14
C GLN A 1020 -19.79 23.02 25.95
N LYS A 1021 -19.01 22.61 26.95
CA LYS A 1021 -18.15 21.41 26.87
C LYS A 1021 -18.90 20.09 27.12
N TYR A 1022 -19.98 20.09 27.90
CA TYR A 1022 -20.66 18.86 28.31
C TYR A 1022 -21.86 18.44 27.45
N SER A 1023 -22.33 19.26 26.50
CA SER A 1023 -23.45 18.87 25.62
C SER A 1023 -23.05 17.98 24.44
N LYS A 1024 -21.77 17.63 24.29
CA LYS A 1024 -21.27 16.80 23.16
C LYS A 1024 -20.85 15.37 23.54
N VAL A 1025 -20.97 14.96 24.81
CA VAL A 1025 -20.46 13.66 25.28
C VAL A 1025 -21.55 12.58 25.44
N ASN A 1026 -22.84 12.92 25.33
CA ASN A 1026 -23.92 11.93 25.45
C ASN A 1026 -24.35 11.35 24.10
N THR A 1027 -23.47 10.59 23.45
CA THR A 1027 -23.86 9.52 22.52
C THR A 1027 -22.79 8.43 22.51
N MET A 1028 -22.80 7.54 23.49
CA MET A 1028 -22.25 6.18 23.34
C MET A 1028 -23.26 5.16 23.87
N PRO A 1029 -23.46 4.03 23.17
CA PRO A 1029 -24.32 2.95 23.62
C PRO A 1029 -23.63 2.15 24.73
N THR A 1030 -24.37 1.82 25.78
CA THR A 1030 -23.94 0.97 26.89
C THR A 1030 -23.75 -0.48 26.40
N ALA A 1031 -22.50 -0.91 26.25
CA ALA A 1031 -22.16 -2.33 26.23
C ALA A 1031 -21.96 -2.79 27.69
N GLU A 1032 -22.66 -3.86 28.08
CA GLU A 1032 -22.53 -4.51 29.37
C GLU A 1032 -21.10 -4.99 29.60
N ILE A 1033 -20.41 -4.39 30.57
CA ILE A 1033 -19.17 -4.91 31.12
C ILE A 1033 -19.52 -5.62 32.42
N ASN A 1034 -19.53 -6.93 32.35
CA ASN A 1034 -19.68 -7.83 33.48
C ASN A 1034 -18.34 -7.86 34.24
N MET A 1035 -18.26 -7.21 35.41
CA MET A 1035 -17.15 -7.37 36.35
C MET A 1035 -17.69 -7.96 37.65
N ASN A 1036 -17.51 -9.27 37.81
CA ASN A 1036 -17.57 -9.94 39.11
C ASN A 1036 -16.36 -9.50 39.95
N MET A 1037 -16.60 -8.69 40.96
CA MET A 1037 -15.70 -8.48 42.09
C MET A 1037 -16.56 -8.57 43.35
N GLU A 1038 -16.31 -9.60 44.16
CA GLU A 1038 -16.95 -9.75 45.48
C GLU A 1038 -16.54 -8.61 46.42
N PRO A 1039 -17.45 -8.10 47.28
CA PRO A 1039 -17.11 -7.06 48.25
C PRO A 1039 -16.39 -7.66 49.48
N PRO A 1040 -15.37 -6.98 50.05
CA PRO A 1040 -14.75 -7.43 51.28
C PRO A 1040 -15.69 -7.18 52.47
N THR A 1041 -16.14 -8.25 53.10
CA THR A 1041 -17.05 -8.29 54.25
C THR A 1041 -16.27 -8.30 55.56
N THR A 1042 -15.74 -7.17 56.03
CA THR A 1042 -15.40 -7.02 57.47
C THR A 1042 -15.52 -5.57 57.97
N PRO A 1043 -16.00 -5.33 59.22
CA PRO A 1043 -16.22 -4.00 59.79
C PRO A 1043 -14.95 -3.17 60.07
N ASP A 1044 -13.76 -3.76 59.97
CA ASP A 1044 -12.50 -3.10 60.38
C ASP A 1044 -11.94 -2.12 59.33
N ASN A 1045 -12.33 -2.24 58.05
CA ASN A 1045 -11.89 -1.31 57.00
C ASN A 1045 -12.59 0.06 57.04
N ILE A 1046 -13.73 0.18 57.74
CA ILE A 1046 -14.49 1.44 57.83
C ILE A 1046 -13.79 2.46 58.74
N ARG A 1047 -12.99 2.02 59.72
CA ARG A 1047 -12.20 2.92 60.58
C ARG A 1047 -10.98 3.51 59.87
N THR A 1048 -10.35 2.74 58.98
CA THR A 1048 -9.19 3.18 58.18
C THR A 1048 -9.57 4.24 57.15
N ILE A 1049 -10.78 4.13 56.58
CA ILE A 1049 -11.34 5.11 55.62
C ILE A 1049 -11.72 6.44 56.31
N ARG A 1050 -12.17 6.39 57.59
CA ARG A 1050 -12.41 7.62 58.38
C ARG A 1050 -11.12 8.39 58.68
N GLY A 1051 -10.00 7.69 58.89
CA GLY A 1051 -8.69 8.31 59.10
C GLY A 1051 -8.19 9.05 57.86
N PHE A 1052 -8.27 8.40 56.68
CA PHE A 1052 -7.88 9.00 55.40
C PHE A 1052 -8.78 10.17 54.95
N GLY A 1053 -10.07 10.12 55.28
CA GLY A 1053 -11.01 11.20 54.95
C GLY A 1053 -10.77 12.50 55.74
N LEU A 1054 -10.25 12.40 56.96
CA LEU A 1054 -9.93 13.57 57.80
C LEU A 1054 -8.60 14.22 57.43
N GLU A 1055 -7.61 13.45 56.99
CA GLU A 1055 -6.36 14.01 56.43
C GLU A 1055 -6.60 14.73 55.10
N LEU A 1056 -7.44 14.18 54.21
CA LEU A 1056 -7.74 14.82 52.92
C LEU A 1056 -8.56 16.13 53.07
N LEU A 1057 -9.41 16.22 54.09
CA LEU A 1057 -10.17 17.43 54.42
C LEU A 1057 -9.31 18.50 55.12
N ALA A 1058 -8.20 18.13 55.76
CA ALA A 1058 -7.24 19.08 56.31
C ALA A 1058 -6.33 19.69 55.23
N THR A 1059 -6.06 18.97 54.13
CA THR A 1059 -5.24 19.47 53.00
C THR A 1059 -6.01 20.37 52.04
N ILE A 1060 -7.35 20.23 51.99
CA ILE A 1060 -8.23 21.08 51.17
C ILE A 1060 -8.82 22.15 52.09
N GLY A 1061 -8.05 23.22 52.32
CA GLY A 1061 -8.46 24.38 53.10
C GLY A 1061 -9.75 25.02 52.54
N LEU A 1062 -10.90 24.63 53.10
CA LEU A 1062 -12.19 25.29 52.92
C LEU A 1062 -12.79 25.51 54.31
N GLY A 1063 -12.29 26.53 55.00
CA GLY A 1063 -12.96 27.11 56.17
C GLY A 1063 -14.21 27.85 55.70
N ALA A 1064 -15.38 27.35 56.11
CA ALA A 1064 -16.65 28.04 55.93
C ALA A 1064 -16.78 29.14 57.00
N GLU A 1065 -16.80 30.40 56.58
CA GLU A 1065 -17.22 31.52 57.42
C GLU A 1065 -18.72 31.39 57.72
N THR A 1066 -19.06 31.27 59.00
CA THR A 1066 -20.39 31.55 59.53
C THR A 1066 -20.33 32.91 60.21
N GLY A 1067 -21.12 33.86 59.74
CA GLY A 1067 -21.17 35.20 60.30
C GLY A 1067 -22.16 35.29 61.45
N GLU A 1068 -21.69 35.71 62.63
CA GLU A 1068 -22.49 36.42 63.64
C GLU A 1068 -21.59 37.36 64.47
N GLY A 1069 -21.93 38.66 64.47
CA GLY A 1069 -21.99 39.52 65.66
C GLY A 1069 -20.71 40.01 66.38
N ASN A 1070 -20.43 41.31 66.21
CA ASN A 1070 -19.92 42.28 67.20
C ASN A 1070 -18.47 42.21 67.73
N GLY A 1071 -17.75 43.35 67.58
CA GLY A 1071 -16.91 43.91 68.64
C GLY A 1071 -15.45 44.24 68.30
N ALA A 1072 -15.15 45.54 68.20
CA ALA A 1072 -13.88 46.24 68.52
C ALA A 1072 -12.52 45.77 67.94
N GLY A 1073 -11.75 46.70 67.37
CA GLY A 1073 -10.30 46.51 67.10
C GLY A 1073 -9.44 46.48 68.40
N PRO A 1074 -8.09 46.61 68.37
CA PRO A 1074 -7.18 46.80 67.24
C PRO A 1074 -5.83 46.01 67.32
N LYS A 1075 -4.93 46.24 66.34
CA LYS A 1075 -3.44 46.33 66.42
C LYS A 1075 -2.51 45.08 66.54
N CYS A 1076 -1.46 45.16 65.71
CA CYS A 1076 -0.03 44.72 65.90
C CYS A 1076 0.24 43.20 65.98
N GLY A 1077 1.31 42.63 65.43
CA GLY A 1077 2.51 43.14 64.74
C GLY A 1077 3.61 42.06 64.79
N GLY A 1078 4.47 42.01 63.76
CA GLY A 1078 5.81 41.39 63.79
C GLY A 1078 5.87 39.86 63.91
N SER A 1079 6.91 39.14 63.53
CA SER A 1079 8.20 39.45 62.90
C SER A 1079 8.98 38.14 62.85
N ARG A 1080 9.80 37.92 61.81
CA ARG A 1080 11.14 37.27 61.85
C ARG A 1080 11.16 35.77 62.24
N THR A 1081 12.06 34.89 61.82
CA THR A 1081 13.43 34.88 61.23
C THR A 1081 13.70 33.39 60.93
N ALA A 1082 14.15 32.97 59.75
CA ALA A 1082 15.53 32.96 59.22
C ALA A 1082 16.40 31.75 59.64
N PHE A 1083 17.29 31.38 58.68
CA PHE A 1083 18.46 30.48 58.73
C PHE A 1083 18.22 28.98 58.53
N VAL A 1084 19.04 28.18 57.80
CA VAL A 1084 20.09 28.30 56.75
C VAL A 1084 20.80 26.93 56.73
N SER A 1085 21.46 26.62 55.61
CA SER A 1085 22.49 25.58 55.37
C SER A 1085 21.96 24.17 55.03
N GLY A 1086 22.49 23.46 54.03
CA GLY A 1086 23.59 23.72 53.11
C GLY A 1086 24.28 22.40 52.71
N VAL A 1087 24.83 22.37 51.47
CA VAL A 1087 25.90 21.47 50.95
C VAL A 1087 25.46 20.02 50.61
N GLY A 1088 25.84 19.37 49.50
CA GLY A 1088 26.72 19.64 48.35
C GLY A 1088 26.56 18.45 47.36
N GLU A 1089 26.46 18.69 46.05
CA GLU A 1089 27.52 18.57 45.02
C GLU A 1089 28.18 17.19 44.80
N ALA A 1090 28.03 16.70 43.55
CA ALA A 1090 28.97 15.97 42.66
C ALA A 1090 28.20 14.88 41.87
N GLY A 1091 28.25 14.73 40.54
CA GLY A 1091 29.07 15.33 39.48
C GLY A 1091 29.55 14.26 38.47
N LEU A 1092 29.10 14.39 37.21
CA LEU A 1092 29.79 14.07 35.94
C LEU A 1092 29.86 12.65 35.32
N GLY A 1093 29.58 12.63 33.99
CA GLY A 1093 30.17 11.79 32.92
C GLY A 1093 29.47 10.44 32.68
N VAL A 1094 29.00 10.05 31.49
CA VAL A 1094 29.36 10.34 30.09
C VAL A 1094 28.11 10.24 29.22
#